data_AF-A0A7K0WZ40-F1
#
_entry.id   AF-A0A7K0WZ40-F1
#
_cell.length_a   1.000
_cell.length_b   1.000
_cell.length_c   1.000
_cell.angle_alpha   90.00
_cell.angle_beta   90.00
_cell.angle_gamma   90.00
#
_symmetry.space_group_name_H-M   'P 1'
#
loop_
_entity.id
_entity.type
_entity.pdbx_description
1 polymer ?
#
loop_
_entity_poly.entity_id
_entity_poly.type
_entity_poly.pdbx_seq_one_letter_code
_entity_poly.pdbx_strand_id
1 'polypeptide(L)'
;MTDSVVPVDVPLGLPDLDIEQVAWRLAVDAAGVGAWDWDLATRELRWDDRLLRVFGVSRESWGGTIEAFNALVHPDDVPRVTAALERAVETCGEYAAEYRVLGPEGLRWVAARGRALAGADGKAARVVGAAYDTTDARDTDARVARVLEAMPSAFCQLDPQWRFAYLNNEAEQLLGADGDQLVGRVVWEAFPATVGSIFETSYRGAVATGEPVSFDAYYPAPLDGWYEVRAWPSPDGLAVYFNEVTERYRNQERIARVAAREALVDRVTRQLVGTLDGAEALRRLGTALVPDLGDWVATTLVEERLSETRYAVLRDVGQWGAGAARADLSGPRLVGGEAMTPLIATDRPRVLAAEDAESLPVPLPEELPADTSVAVLALRGRDRLVGLVTVVRRAGTFDEDDLLTLGDLAVRAGLTLDNARLFAEQRDLAEGLQRSLLTDPPSPPGLQVAVRYAAAAEAAQVGGDWYDAFVQDDGGTVLVVGDVVGHDAAAAAAMGQVRSLLRAVAVHDGGGPAEVLRATDRVLRSLGVETTATVLVVRLDPVVEPGTPVRARWSTAGHPPPVLVDDDGTTTLLDAHESDLLLGWDADSPRAEGVLDLAPGATLLLYTDGLVERRGEHLDVGLERLREELGSLVAGPGRGGGPRTDLTLLCDEVVERMVPGRREDDVALVAVRPLVAGEQPAASGPGSPAEGLRAVLPAHPTSVSAARRLVAQEIDAHADGLAPECRDAAILAVSELATNALVHAGTDIRVCVTACPTGVRVEVRDGSAHSPVPRRHSVTAATGRGLRLVDASVDRWDVARHRDGKTVWFEVGRPAGAASTDDTDVAPEEVRTVHVALLGVPLAAHWAWQEQAAGLLREHLLLTLEEDPGAMERHAAASDALDQLREVVPEARPGEPDAVADVLLQLSARSVQSMDELDGALCSAREAAGAGRMLASERPTGDLVGSWLCAEVARQAAGRPPRAWVAGEWALEA
;
A
#
# COMPACT_ATOMS: atom_id res chain seq x y z
N MET A 1 72.41 34.64 9.30
CA MET A 1 73.76 34.92 9.85
C MET A 1 74.75 34.29 8.90
N THR A 2 75.27 35.13 8.01
CA THR A 2 76.34 34.84 7.05
C THR A 2 77.66 35.08 7.77
N ASP A 3 78.40 34.02 8.10
CA ASP A 3 79.75 34.17 8.64
C ASP A 3 80.80 34.04 7.55
N SER A 4 81.56 35.12 7.48
CA SER A 4 82.61 35.49 6.56
C SER A 4 83.89 34.75 6.92
N VAL A 5 84.50 34.10 5.93
CA VAL A 5 85.88 33.61 6.02
C VAL A 5 86.82 34.78 5.79
N VAL A 6 87.56 35.17 6.82
CA VAL A 6 88.73 36.05 6.72
C VAL A 6 89.98 35.17 6.64
N PRO A 7 90.85 35.28 5.62
CA PRO A 7 92.13 34.61 5.65
C PRO A 7 93.12 35.48 6.46
N VAL A 8 93.63 34.92 7.55
CA VAL A 8 94.79 35.49 8.27
C VAL A 8 96.03 34.75 7.77
N ASP A 9 96.84 35.44 6.98
CA ASP A 9 98.19 35.04 6.62
C ASP A 9 99.10 35.06 7.87
N VAL A 10 99.66 33.91 8.23
CA VAL A 10 100.80 33.83 9.15
C VAL A 10 101.88 32.96 8.47
N PRO A 11 103.09 33.50 8.20
CA PRO A 11 104.12 32.76 7.48
C PRO A 11 104.96 31.87 8.40
N LEU A 12 104.97 30.58 8.04
CA LEU A 12 106.03 29.56 8.04
C LEU A 12 106.88 29.30 9.30
N GLY A 13 106.88 28.01 9.69
CA GLY A 13 107.99 27.40 10.41
C GLY A 13 107.74 25.97 10.92
N LEU A 14 107.42 25.00 10.07
CA LEU A 14 107.53 23.57 10.42
C LEU A 14 108.19 22.79 9.26
N PRO A 15 109.09 21.83 9.56
CA PRO A 15 109.84 21.09 8.55
C PRO A 15 108.93 20.16 7.73
N ASP A 16 109.28 19.93 6.47
CA ASP A 16 108.62 19.01 5.53
C ASP A 16 108.37 17.64 6.16
N LEU A 17 107.19 17.47 6.76
CA LEU A 17 106.54 16.18 6.95
C LEU A 17 105.54 16.04 5.81
N ASP A 18 105.80 15.06 4.96
CA ASP A 18 105.04 14.70 3.77
C ASP A 18 103.52 14.77 4.02
N ILE A 19 102.84 15.75 3.41
CA ILE A 19 101.41 16.04 3.65
C ILE A 19 100.54 14.82 3.30
N GLU A 20 100.96 14.00 2.33
CA GLU A 20 100.31 12.72 2.02
C GLU A 20 100.39 11.73 3.18
N GLN A 21 101.53 11.62 3.87
CA GLN A 21 101.66 10.76 5.04
C GLN A 21 100.80 11.24 6.21
N VAL A 22 100.69 12.55 6.41
CA VAL A 22 99.86 13.12 7.50
C VAL A 22 98.37 12.95 7.19
N ALA A 23 97.93 13.19 5.95
CA ALA A 23 96.56 12.98 5.51
C ALA A 23 96.17 11.49 5.54
N TRP A 24 97.06 10.60 5.11
CA TRP A 24 96.85 9.15 5.20
C TRP A 24 96.76 8.69 6.65
N ARG A 25 97.61 9.21 7.54
CA ARG A 25 97.53 8.92 8.97
C ARG A 25 96.19 9.41 9.55
N LEU A 26 95.78 10.65 9.29
CA LEU A 26 94.49 11.19 9.74
C LEU A 26 93.28 10.41 9.21
N ALA A 27 93.31 9.91 7.97
CA ALA A 27 92.24 9.06 7.41
C ALA A 27 92.17 7.69 8.11
N VAL A 28 93.31 7.09 8.44
CA VAL A 28 93.41 5.85 9.21
C VAL A 28 93.03 6.07 10.69
N ASP A 29 93.30 7.25 11.25
CA ASP A 29 92.83 7.66 12.58
C ASP A 29 91.31 7.79 12.62
N ALA A 30 90.71 8.46 11.63
CA ALA A 30 89.26 8.68 11.55
C ALA A 30 88.47 7.40 11.26
N ALA A 31 89.04 6.47 10.49
CA ALA A 31 88.40 5.21 10.13
C ALA A 31 88.52 4.12 11.23
N GLY A 32 89.19 4.41 12.35
CA GLY A 32 89.36 3.44 13.45
C GLY A 32 90.17 2.20 13.06
N VAL A 33 90.93 2.27 11.98
CA VAL A 33 91.69 1.14 11.42
C VAL A 33 92.98 0.95 12.24
N GLY A 34 93.19 -0.26 12.74
CA GLY A 34 94.41 -0.65 13.46
C GLY A 34 95.36 -1.45 12.58
N ALA A 35 96.66 -1.19 12.72
CA ALA A 35 97.71 -1.87 11.97
C ALA A 35 98.38 -3.00 12.77
N TRP A 36 98.81 -4.03 12.05
CA TRP A 36 99.59 -5.13 12.60
C TRP A 36 100.76 -5.50 11.72
N ASP A 37 101.77 -6.08 12.37
CA ASP A 37 103.06 -6.38 11.79
C ASP A 37 103.60 -7.66 12.43
N TRP A 38 103.63 -8.72 11.65
CA TRP A 38 104.11 -10.04 12.05
C TRP A 38 105.49 -10.31 11.46
N ASP A 39 106.50 -10.34 12.31
CA ASP A 39 107.85 -10.74 11.93
C ASP A 39 107.97 -12.27 12.03
N LEU A 40 108.15 -12.93 10.89
CA LEU A 40 108.15 -14.40 10.81
C LEU A 40 109.45 -15.02 11.34
N ALA A 41 110.55 -14.26 11.40
CA ALA A 41 111.84 -14.73 11.87
C ALA A 41 111.90 -14.75 13.40
N THR A 42 111.37 -13.70 14.03
CA THR A 42 111.30 -13.55 15.50
C THR A 42 110.02 -14.11 16.09
N ARG A 43 109.01 -14.38 15.24
CA ARG A 43 107.63 -14.74 15.60
C ARG A 43 106.89 -13.67 16.40
N GLU A 44 107.39 -12.45 16.40
CA GLU A 44 106.79 -11.32 17.10
C GLU A 44 105.65 -10.72 16.27
N LEU A 45 104.44 -10.65 16.83
CA LEU A 45 103.27 -9.99 16.26
C LEU A 45 103.01 -8.67 16.98
N ARG A 46 103.37 -7.57 16.32
CA ARG A 46 103.21 -6.21 16.83
C ARG A 46 101.90 -5.62 16.33
N TRP A 47 101.08 -5.16 17.26
CA TRP A 47 99.89 -4.37 16.99
C TRP A 47 100.13 -2.91 17.34
N ASP A 48 99.46 -1.99 16.65
CA ASP A 48 99.37 -0.61 17.15
C ASP A 48 98.32 -0.50 18.27
N ASP A 49 98.27 0.66 18.92
CA ASP A 49 97.34 0.91 20.03
C ASP A 49 95.86 0.87 19.58
N ARG A 50 95.58 1.01 18.29
CA ARG A 50 94.21 0.99 17.76
C ARG A 50 93.71 -0.43 17.65
N LEU A 51 94.53 -1.32 17.10
CA LEU A 51 94.17 -2.71 16.98
C LEU A 51 94.02 -3.37 18.35
N LEU A 52 94.88 -2.99 19.30
CA LEU A 52 94.71 -3.35 20.72
C LEU A 52 93.34 -2.90 21.27
N ARG A 53 92.87 -1.69 20.93
CA ARG A 53 91.52 -1.20 21.29
C ARG A 53 90.38 -1.94 20.57
N VAL A 54 90.52 -2.23 19.28
CA VAL A 54 89.50 -2.99 18.50
C VAL A 54 89.25 -4.36 19.14
N PHE A 55 90.32 -5.03 19.56
CA PHE A 55 90.27 -6.34 20.22
C PHE A 55 90.07 -6.26 21.74
N GLY A 56 90.05 -5.05 22.32
CA GLY A 56 89.81 -4.82 23.75
C GLY A 56 90.90 -5.36 24.68
N VAL A 57 92.14 -5.43 24.22
CA VAL A 57 93.28 -5.96 25.01
C VAL A 57 94.31 -4.86 25.28
N SER A 58 94.97 -4.92 26.44
CA SER A 58 96.05 -4.01 26.79
C SER A 58 97.39 -4.48 26.22
N ARG A 59 98.37 -3.57 26.05
CA ARG A 59 99.73 -3.94 25.62
C ARG A 59 100.38 -4.96 26.55
N GLU A 60 100.06 -4.91 27.83
CA GLU A 60 100.59 -5.80 28.87
C GLU A 60 99.99 -7.21 28.79
N SER A 61 98.74 -7.34 28.34
CA SER A 61 98.01 -8.61 28.24
C SER A 61 98.03 -9.25 26.84
N TRP A 62 98.47 -8.51 25.81
CA TRP A 62 98.39 -8.93 24.41
C TRP A 62 99.26 -10.15 24.06
N GLY A 63 100.37 -10.38 24.76
CA GLY A 63 101.25 -11.54 24.52
C GLY A 63 102.10 -11.47 23.25
N GLY A 64 101.69 -10.72 22.21
CA GLY A 64 102.54 -10.38 21.06
C GLY A 64 102.88 -11.54 20.13
N THR A 65 102.07 -12.60 20.09
CA THR A 65 102.28 -13.77 19.22
C THR A 65 101.03 -14.11 18.41
N ILE A 66 101.19 -14.93 17.37
CA ILE A 66 100.07 -15.38 16.54
C ILE A 66 99.11 -16.31 17.31
N GLU A 67 99.61 -17.04 18.31
CA GLU A 67 98.78 -17.86 19.20
C GLU A 67 97.90 -16.98 20.10
N ALA A 68 98.44 -15.85 20.57
CA ALA A 68 97.67 -14.88 21.34
C ALA A 68 96.58 -14.21 20.48
N PHE A 69 96.86 -13.92 19.21
CA PHE A 69 95.84 -13.50 18.24
C PHE A 69 94.73 -14.54 18.07
N ASN A 70 95.11 -15.80 17.77
CA ASN A 70 94.16 -16.88 17.53
C ASN A 70 93.27 -17.16 18.75
N ALA A 71 93.79 -16.94 19.97
CA ALA A 71 93.00 -17.06 21.19
C ALA A 71 91.90 -15.98 21.35
N LEU A 72 92.04 -14.83 20.68
CA LEU A 72 91.02 -13.77 20.66
C LEU A 72 90.01 -13.92 19.51
N VAL A 73 90.30 -14.75 18.51
CA VAL A 73 89.38 -15.05 17.41
C VAL A 73 88.37 -16.10 17.85
N HIS A 74 87.11 -15.98 17.43
CA HIS A 74 86.07 -16.95 17.74
C HIS A 74 86.49 -18.37 17.30
N PRO A 75 86.31 -19.43 18.13
CA PRO A 75 86.83 -20.77 17.85
C PRO A 75 86.48 -21.32 16.45
N ASP A 76 85.25 -21.08 15.97
CA ASP A 76 84.80 -21.50 14.64
C ASP A 76 85.53 -20.80 13.48
N ASP A 77 86.04 -19.59 13.70
CA ASP A 77 86.72 -18.79 12.67
C ASP A 77 88.23 -19.05 12.63
N VAL A 78 88.84 -19.54 13.73
CA VAL A 78 90.29 -19.79 13.84
C VAL A 78 90.86 -20.64 12.70
N PRO A 79 90.27 -21.79 12.31
CA PRO A 79 90.83 -22.61 11.23
C PRO A 79 90.89 -21.86 9.89
N ARG A 80 89.83 -21.10 9.57
CA ARG A 80 89.72 -20.35 8.32
C ARG A 80 90.68 -19.16 8.29
N VAL A 81 90.78 -18.42 9.39
CA VAL A 81 91.65 -17.26 9.53
C VAL A 81 93.12 -17.68 9.47
N THR A 82 93.50 -18.74 10.20
CA THR A 82 94.86 -19.27 10.22
C THR A 82 95.26 -19.77 8.82
N ALA A 83 94.40 -20.53 8.15
CA ALA A 83 94.68 -21.02 6.78
C ALA A 83 94.82 -19.87 5.77
N ALA A 84 94.07 -18.77 5.91
CA ALA A 84 94.25 -17.59 5.06
C ALA A 84 95.61 -16.92 5.29
N LEU A 85 96.07 -16.87 6.54
CA LEU A 85 97.35 -16.27 6.92
C LEU A 85 98.54 -17.14 6.50
N GLU A 86 98.45 -18.46 6.68
CA GLU A 86 99.43 -19.44 6.19
C GLU A 86 99.57 -19.38 4.66
N ARG A 87 98.46 -19.35 3.92
CA ARG A 87 98.50 -19.19 2.45
C ARG A 87 99.18 -17.89 2.03
N ALA A 88 98.93 -16.78 2.72
CA ALA A 88 99.58 -15.51 2.42
C ALA A 88 101.10 -15.58 2.66
N VAL A 89 101.54 -16.29 3.71
CA VAL A 89 102.96 -16.54 3.99
C VAL A 89 103.61 -17.44 2.94
N GLU A 90 102.99 -18.57 2.61
CA GLU A 90 103.51 -19.53 1.63
C GLU A 90 103.67 -18.93 0.23
N THR A 91 102.68 -18.12 -0.19
CA THR A 91 102.66 -17.50 -1.51
C THR A 91 103.36 -16.15 -1.57
N CYS A 92 103.82 -15.63 -0.43
CA CYS A 92 104.22 -14.22 -0.27
C CYS A 92 103.17 -13.25 -0.86
N GLY A 93 101.89 -13.53 -0.59
CA GLY A 93 100.72 -12.91 -1.21
C GLY A 93 99.92 -12.00 -0.28
N GLU A 94 98.68 -11.71 -0.69
CA GLU A 94 97.74 -10.91 0.09
C GLU A 94 96.96 -11.78 1.08
N TYR A 95 96.65 -11.18 2.22
CA TYR A 95 95.78 -11.72 3.25
C TYR A 95 94.48 -10.91 3.28
N ALA A 96 93.35 -11.59 3.31
CA ALA A 96 92.06 -10.98 3.57
C ALA A 96 91.20 -11.96 4.36
N ALA A 97 90.61 -11.50 5.47
CA ALA A 97 89.68 -12.29 6.24
C ALA A 97 88.72 -11.40 7.02
N GLU A 98 87.47 -11.85 7.12
CA GLU A 98 86.51 -11.35 8.09
C GLU A 98 86.27 -12.42 9.14
N TYR A 99 86.29 -12.04 10.40
CA TYR A 99 86.16 -12.98 11.51
C TYR A 99 85.61 -12.31 12.75
N ARG A 100 85.06 -13.13 13.64
CA ARG A 100 84.55 -12.68 14.93
C ARG A 100 85.67 -12.69 15.95
N VAL A 101 85.70 -11.68 16.81
CA VAL A 101 86.62 -11.58 17.93
C VAL A 101 85.84 -11.55 19.24
N LEU A 102 86.39 -12.22 20.25
CA LEU A 102 85.82 -12.30 21.60
C LEU A 102 86.49 -11.21 22.46
N GLY A 103 85.87 -10.03 22.47
CA GLY A 103 86.30 -8.93 23.31
C GLY A 103 85.69 -9.00 24.72
N PRO A 104 86.22 -8.23 25.69
CA PRO A 104 85.66 -8.13 27.04
C PRO A 104 84.23 -7.55 27.07
N GLU A 105 83.82 -6.82 26.02
CA GLU A 105 82.48 -6.22 25.88
C GLU A 105 81.52 -7.05 25.02
N GLY A 106 81.94 -8.23 24.53
CA GLY A 106 81.11 -9.11 23.69
C GLY A 106 81.72 -9.42 22.33
N LEU A 107 80.92 -10.04 21.47
CA LEU A 107 81.30 -10.46 20.12
C LEU A 107 81.39 -9.24 19.18
N ARG A 108 82.50 -9.08 18.48
CA ARG A 108 82.67 -8.04 17.43
C ARG A 108 83.07 -8.66 16.10
N TRP A 109 82.64 -8.06 15.00
CA TRP A 109 83.06 -8.44 13.65
C TRP A 109 84.25 -7.59 13.22
N VAL A 110 85.33 -8.24 12.79
CA VAL A 110 86.54 -7.57 12.33
C VAL A 110 86.85 -7.98 10.90
N ALA A 111 87.09 -7.00 10.05
CA ALA A 111 87.63 -7.20 8.71
C ALA A 111 89.12 -6.85 8.71
N ALA A 112 89.95 -7.77 8.23
CA ALA A 112 91.39 -7.60 8.17
C ALA A 112 91.92 -7.83 6.74
N ARG A 113 92.88 -6.99 6.34
CA ARG A 113 93.63 -7.13 5.08
C ARG A 113 95.12 -6.93 5.33
N GLY A 114 95.97 -7.67 4.63
CA GLY A 114 97.41 -7.56 4.78
C GLY A 114 98.17 -8.15 3.60
N ARG A 115 99.50 -8.11 3.67
CA ARG A 115 100.39 -8.65 2.65
C ARG A 115 101.65 -9.20 3.28
N ALA A 116 102.08 -10.36 2.79
CA ALA A 116 103.40 -10.91 3.11
C ALA A 116 104.49 -10.24 2.25
N LEU A 117 105.59 -9.87 2.89
CA LEU A 117 106.74 -9.20 2.28
C LEU A 117 107.94 -10.17 2.27
N ALA A 118 108.60 -10.27 1.13
CA ALA A 118 109.75 -11.15 0.94
C ALA A 118 111.02 -10.61 1.63
N GLY A 119 111.78 -11.51 2.26
CA GLY A 119 113.12 -11.27 2.76
C GLY A 119 114.19 -11.40 1.67
N ALA A 120 115.46 -11.21 2.06
CA ALA A 120 116.60 -11.28 1.14
C ALA A 120 116.81 -12.65 0.47
N ASP A 121 116.17 -13.71 0.98
CA ASP A 121 116.19 -15.09 0.47
C ASP A 121 114.98 -15.43 -0.43
N GLY A 122 114.10 -14.45 -0.70
CA GLY A 122 112.90 -14.61 -1.52
C GLY A 122 111.72 -15.30 -0.82
N LYS A 123 111.86 -15.65 0.47
CA LYS A 123 110.76 -16.19 1.29
C LYS A 123 110.06 -15.08 2.07
N ALA A 124 108.80 -15.26 2.44
CA ALA A 124 108.11 -14.30 3.29
C ALA A 124 108.85 -14.13 4.62
N ALA A 125 109.29 -12.92 4.92
CA ALA A 125 109.98 -12.57 6.17
C ALA A 125 109.08 -11.80 7.14
N ARG A 126 108.05 -11.14 6.62
CA ARG A 126 107.17 -10.27 7.40
C ARG A 126 105.77 -10.25 6.80
N VAL A 127 104.73 -10.11 7.61
CA VAL A 127 103.36 -9.88 7.14
C VAL A 127 102.83 -8.62 7.80
N VAL A 128 102.42 -7.65 7.00
CA VAL A 128 101.88 -6.38 7.51
C VAL A 128 100.46 -6.20 7.02
N GLY A 129 99.60 -5.63 7.85
CA GLY A 129 98.21 -5.43 7.49
C GLY A 129 97.49 -4.47 8.39
N ALA A 130 96.21 -4.30 8.11
CA ALA A 130 95.29 -3.47 8.83
C ALA A 130 94.01 -4.25 9.13
N ALA A 131 93.32 -3.89 10.19
CA ALA A 131 92.01 -4.43 10.52
C ALA A 131 91.12 -3.35 11.16
N TYR A 132 89.82 -3.48 10.99
CA TYR A 132 88.82 -2.54 11.50
C TYR A 132 87.52 -3.27 11.85
N ASP A 133 86.75 -2.66 12.74
CA ASP A 133 85.47 -3.17 13.23
C ASP A 133 84.35 -2.91 12.21
N THR A 134 83.50 -3.91 11.93
CA THR A 134 82.35 -3.83 11.02
C THR A 134 81.01 -4.13 11.71
N THR A 135 80.99 -4.17 13.04
CA THR A 135 79.81 -4.56 13.85
C THR A 135 78.62 -3.61 13.64
N ASP A 136 78.82 -2.29 13.75
CA ASP A 136 77.73 -1.29 13.65
C ASP A 136 77.02 -1.29 12.28
N ALA A 137 77.77 -1.53 11.21
CA ALA A 137 77.22 -1.60 9.85
C ALA A 137 76.32 -2.83 9.69
N ARG A 138 76.75 -4.00 10.18
CA ARG A 138 75.96 -5.24 10.12
C ARG A 138 74.71 -5.17 11.01
N ASP A 139 74.82 -4.55 12.19
CA ASP A 139 73.68 -4.42 13.11
C ASP A 139 72.61 -3.47 12.57
N THR A 140 73.00 -2.43 11.82
CA THR A 140 72.07 -1.49 11.18
C THR A 140 71.26 -2.17 10.06
N ASP A 141 71.93 -2.89 9.14
CA ASP A 141 71.24 -3.59 8.04
C ASP A 141 70.31 -4.69 8.56
N ALA A 142 70.76 -5.47 9.55
CA ALA A 142 69.94 -6.50 10.18
C ALA A 142 68.74 -5.90 10.94
N ARG A 143 68.86 -4.68 11.46
CA ARG A 143 67.77 -3.97 12.13
C ARG A 143 66.73 -3.46 11.13
N VAL A 144 67.15 -2.91 9.98
CA VAL A 144 66.22 -2.46 8.92
C VAL A 144 65.46 -3.65 8.34
N ALA A 145 66.16 -4.76 8.03
CA ALA A 145 65.51 -5.98 7.56
C ALA A 145 64.47 -6.51 8.56
N ARG A 146 64.80 -6.57 9.86
CA ARG A 146 63.82 -6.97 10.90
C ARG A 146 62.61 -6.05 10.99
N VAL A 147 62.77 -4.75 10.73
CA VAL A 147 61.64 -3.79 10.75
C VAL A 147 60.73 -4.01 9.55
N LEU A 148 61.28 -4.23 8.35
CA LEU A 148 60.50 -4.53 7.15
C LEU A 148 59.78 -5.88 7.27
N GLU A 149 60.44 -6.89 7.83
CA GLU A 149 59.85 -8.21 8.07
C GLU A 149 58.74 -8.24 9.13
N ALA A 150 58.83 -7.36 10.13
CA ALA A 150 57.83 -7.25 11.19
C ALA A 150 56.73 -6.22 10.88
N MET A 151 56.78 -5.57 9.71
CA MET A 151 55.80 -4.55 9.33
C MET A 151 54.44 -5.22 9.05
N PRO A 152 53.33 -4.75 9.64
CA PRO A 152 51.99 -5.30 9.47
C PRO A 152 51.34 -4.86 8.15
N SER A 153 52.13 -4.69 7.09
CA SER A 153 51.65 -4.27 5.78
C SER A 153 52.53 -4.84 4.71
N ALA A 154 51.92 -5.24 3.59
CA ALA A 154 52.68 -5.84 2.52
C ALA A 154 53.55 -4.80 1.82
N PHE A 155 54.81 -5.16 1.68
CA PHE A 155 55.81 -4.34 1.03
C PHE A 155 56.66 -5.20 0.11
N CYS A 156 56.87 -4.68 -1.11
CA CYS A 156 57.85 -5.23 -2.02
C CYS A 156 58.67 -4.13 -2.69
N GLN A 157 59.91 -4.46 -3.01
CA GLN A 157 60.78 -3.64 -3.84
C GLN A 157 60.85 -4.27 -5.22
N LEU A 158 60.58 -3.50 -6.26
CA LEU A 158 60.83 -3.86 -7.65
C LEU A 158 62.12 -3.22 -8.12
N ASP A 159 62.96 -3.96 -8.84
CA ASP A 159 64.16 -3.42 -9.47
C ASP A 159 63.82 -2.59 -10.74
N PRO A 160 64.79 -1.91 -11.39
CA PRO A 160 64.53 -1.15 -12.62
C PRO A 160 64.08 -2.01 -13.82
N GLN A 161 64.20 -3.34 -13.72
CA GLN A 161 63.70 -4.31 -14.70
C GLN A 161 62.33 -4.90 -14.30
N TRP A 162 61.65 -4.32 -13.30
CA TRP A 162 60.35 -4.75 -12.78
C TRP A 162 60.35 -6.12 -12.10
N ARG A 163 61.51 -6.60 -11.65
CA ARG A 163 61.63 -7.85 -10.91
C ARG A 163 61.49 -7.60 -9.41
N PHE A 164 60.86 -8.51 -8.69
CA PHE A 164 60.85 -8.45 -7.23
C PHE A 164 62.27 -8.60 -6.68
N ALA A 165 62.81 -7.55 -6.07
CA ALA A 165 64.10 -7.55 -5.39
C ALA A 165 63.97 -7.92 -3.91
N TYR A 166 62.84 -7.58 -3.30
CA TYR A 166 62.54 -7.89 -1.90
C TYR A 166 61.01 -7.94 -1.70
N LEU A 167 60.58 -8.75 -0.75
CA LEU A 167 59.20 -8.82 -0.26
C LEU A 167 59.30 -9.15 1.23
N ASN A 168 58.42 -8.60 2.06
CA ASN A 168 58.30 -9.01 3.45
C ASN A 168 57.26 -10.14 3.61
N ASN A 169 57.24 -10.77 4.80
CA ASN A 169 56.29 -11.85 5.12
C ASN A 169 54.81 -11.49 4.84
N GLU A 170 54.41 -10.24 5.03
CA GLU A 170 53.02 -9.81 4.79
C GLU A 170 52.70 -9.78 3.29
N ALA A 171 53.66 -9.39 2.45
CA ALA A 171 53.50 -9.43 0.99
C ALA A 171 53.38 -10.85 0.45
N GLU A 172 54.14 -11.81 1.01
CA GLU A 172 54.01 -13.23 0.64
C GLU A 172 52.63 -13.79 0.97
N GLN A 173 52.09 -13.44 2.14
CA GLN A 173 50.75 -13.86 2.56
C GLN A 173 49.66 -13.29 1.66
N LEU A 174 49.65 -11.98 1.41
CA LEU A 174 48.61 -11.33 0.58
C LEU A 174 48.69 -11.74 -0.90
N LEU A 175 49.90 -11.96 -1.43
CA LEU A 175 50.08 -12.39 -2.81
C LEU A 175 49.91 -13.91 -3.00
N GLY A 176 49.80 -14.67 -1.91
CA GLY A 176 49.61 -16.12 -1.93
C GLY A 176 50.80 -16.90 -2.51
N ALA A 177 52.00 -16.35 -2.45
CA ALA A 177 53.21 -16.96 -2.99
C ALA A 177 54.45 -16.66 -2.13
N ASP A 178 55.27 -17.69 -1.94
CA ASP A 178 56.51 -17.64 -1.16
C ASP A 178 57.55 -16.74 -1.84
N GLY A 179 58.37 -16.04 -1.07
CA GLY A 179 59.34 -15.11 -1.59
C GLY A 179 60.40 -15.74 -2.46
N ASP A 180 60.77 -16.98 -2.16
CA ASP A 180 61.68 -17.77 -3.01
C ASP A 180 61.11 -18.03 -4.42
N GLN A 181 59.79 -17.93 -4.59
CA GLN A 181 59.12 -18.11 -5.88
C GLN A 181 58.97 -16.79 -6.65
N LEU A 182 58.81 -15.67 -5.95
CA LEU A 182 58.55 -14.36 -6.55
C LEU A 182 59.80 -13.52 -6.74
N VAL A 183 60.79 -13.57 -5.84
CA VAL A 183 62.04 -12.82 -5.95
C VAL A 183 62.76 -13.18 -7.26
N GLY A 184 63.14 -12.16 -8.03
CA GLY A 184 63.74 -12.27 -9.36
C GLY A 184 62.75 -12.41 -10.52
N ARG A 185 61.45 -12.65 -10.27
CA ARG A 185 60.41 -12.68 -11.33
C ARG A 185 59.89 -11.28 -11.64
N VAL A 186 59.50 -11.07 -12.90
CA VAL A 186 58.91 -9.81 -13.36
C VAL A 186 57.46 -9.72 -12.90
N VAL A 187 57.07 -8.59 -12.28
CA VAL A 187 55.71 -8.38 -11.72
C VAL A 187 54.61 -8.61 -12.76
N TRP A 188 54.84 -8.22 -14.02
CA TRP A 188 53.90 -8.39 -15.14
C TRP A 188 53.69 -9.86 -15.54
N GLU A 189 54.70 -10.71 -15.32
CA GLU A 189 54.62 -12.14 -15.61
C GLU A 189 53.98 -12.91 -14.45
N ALA A 190 54.31 -12.51 -13.21
CA ALA A 190 53.75 -13.09 -12.00
C ALA A 190 52.27 -12.71 -11.82
N PHE A 191 51.88 -11.49 -12.20
CA PHE A 191 50.53 -10.97 -12.08
C PHE A 191 50.02 -10.39 -13.41
N PRO A 192 49.62 -11.23 -14.38
CA PRO A 192 49.29 -10.77 -15.73
C PRO A 192 48.13 -9.78 -15.83
N ALA A 193 47.16 -9.84 -14.92
CA ALA A 193 46.01 -8.91 -14.93
C ALA A 193 46.40 -7.47 -14.51
N THR A 194 47.64 -7.24 -14.07
CA THR A 194 48.17 -5.88 -13.89
C THR A 194 48.42 -5.19 -15.23
N VAL A 195 48.68 -5.94 -16.30
CA VAL A 195 48.99 -5.38 -17.63
C VAL A 195 47.74 -4.74 -18.23
N GLY A 196 47.87 -3.51 -18.73
CA GLY A 196 46.75 -2.73 -19.28
C GLY A 196 45.74 -2.23 -18.23
N SER A 197 46.04 -2.37 -16.95
CA SER A 197 45.20 -1.89 -15.84
C SER A 197 45.73 -0.60 -15.22
N ILE A 198 45.05 -0.11 -14.18
CA ILE A 198 45.52 1.01 -13.35
C ILE A 198 46.84 0.70 -12.63
N PHE A 199 47.15 -0.58 -12.34
CA PHE A 199 48.40 -0.99 -11.69
C PHE A 199 49.61 -0.68 -12.59
N GLU A 200 49.61 -1.14 -13.84
CA GLU A 200 50.72 -0.89 -14.78
C GLU A 200 50.87 0.59 -15.08
N THR A 201 49.76 1.27 -15.36
CA THR A 201 49.75 2.70 -15.70
C THR A 201 50.33 3.53 -14.55
N SER A 202 49.95 3.22 -13.30
CA SER A 202 50.42 3.94 -12.12
C SER A 202 51.88 3.63 -11.79
N TYR A 203 52.31 2.37 -11.87
CA TYR A 203 53.70 1.98 -11.57
C TYR A 203 54.68 2.58 -12.58
N ARG A 204 54.39 2.44 -13.88
CA ARG A 204 55.22 3.05 -14.93
C ARG A 204 55.20 4.57 -14.84
N GLY A 205 54.03 5.16 -14.51
CA GLY A 205 53.87 6.58 -14.26
C GLY A 205 54.82 7.06 -13.15
N ALA A 206 54.79 6.43 -11.98
CA ALA A 206 55.63 6.79 -10.83
C ALA A 206 57.13 6.75 -11.14
N VAL A 207 57.59 5.71 -11.85
CA VAL A 207 59.00 5.61 -12.27
C VAL A 207 59.38 6.68 -13.30
N ALA A 208 58.48 6.98 -14.25
CA ALA A 208 58.74 7.97 -15.30
C ALA A 208 58.73 9.42 -14.78
N THR A 209 57.84 9.73 -13.83
CA THR A 209 57.71 11.09 -13.26
C THR A 209 58.64 11.32 -12.07
N GLY A 210 59.08 10.27 -11.38
CA GLY A 210 59.79 10.39 -10.11
C GLY A 210 58.90 10.81 -8.94
N GLU A 211 57.57 10.84 -9.14
CA GLU A 211 56.59 11.20 -8.11
C GLU A 211 55.86 9.96 -7.57
N PRO A 212 55.56 9.92 -6.26
CA PRO A 212 54.81 8.82 -5.68
C PRO A 212 53.34 8.84 -6.11
N VAL A 213 52.75 7.65 -6.25
CA VAL A 213 51.34 7.47 -6.62
C VAL A 213 50.62 6.61 -5.60
N SER A 214 49.33 6.88 -5.40
CA SER A 214 48.45 6.09 -4.55
C SER A 214 47.09 5.91 -5.24
N PHE A 215 46.56 4.69 -5.20
CA PHE A 215 45.28 4.34 -5.81
C PHE A 215 44.70 3.07 -5.17
N ASP A 216 43.37 2.95 -5.24
CA ASP A 216 42.66 1.72 -4.87
C ASP A 216 42.21 1.00 -6.15
N ALA A 217 42.45 -0.31 -6.23
CA ALA A 217 42.13 -1.07 -7.43
C ALA A 217 41.75 -2.52 -7.13
N TYR A 218 40.77 -3.04 -7.87
CA TYR A 218 40.41 -4.45 -7.84
C TYR A 218 41.35 -5.26 -8.73
N TYR A 219 41.85 -6.38 -8.21
CA TYR A 219 42.60 -7.37 -8.95
C TYR A 219 41.75 -8.66 -9.07
N PRO A 220 41.51 -9.19 -10.28
CA PRO A 220 40.67 -10.37 -10.50
C PRO A 220 41.35 -11.66 -9.98
N ALA A 221 40.72 -12.82 -10.18
CA ALA A 221 41.35 -14.11 -9.84
C ALA A 221 42.78 -14.22 -10.42
N PRO A 222 43.77 -14.72 -9.65
CA PRO A 222 43.61 -15.52 -8.42
C PRO A 222 43.51 -14.73 -7.10
N LEU A 223 43.78 -13.43 -7.07
CA LEU A 223 43.74 -12.67 -5.80
C LEU A 223 42.33 -12.18 -5.43
N ASP A 224 41.47 -11.92 -6.43
CA ASP A 224 40.03 -11.62 -6.28
C ASP A 224 39.69 -10.63 -5.13
N GLY A 225 40.36 -9.46 -5.13
CA GLY A 225 40.31 -8.52 -4.02
C GLY A 225 40.58 -7.07 -4.41
N TRP A 226 40.19 -6.15 -3.54
CA TRP A 226 40.52 -4.72 -3.66
C TRP A 226 41.78 -4.40 -2.88
N TYR A 227 42.70 -3.66 -3.49
CA TYR A 227 43.99 -3.31 -2.92
C TYR A 227 44.18 -1.80 -2.88
N GLU A 228 44.50 -1.25 -1.70
CA GLU A 228 45.04 0.11 -1.57
C GLU A 228 46.54 0.01 -1.84
N VAL A 229 47.01 0.65 -2.91
CA VAL A 229 48.40 0.59 -3.33
C VAL A 229 49.05 1.96 -3.23
N ARG A 230 50.29 1.99 -2.77
CA ARG A 230 51.15 3.17 -2.76
C ARG A 230 52.51 2.79 -3.31
N ALA A 231 52.96 3.49 -4.34
CA ALA A 231 54.21 3.20 -5.02
C ALA A 231 55.11 4.43 -5.03
N TRP A 232 56.35 4.27 -4.56
CA TRP A 232 57.37 5.31 -4.47
C TRP A 232 58.57 4.96 -5.35
N PRO A 233 58.94 5.84 -6.30
CA PRO A 233 60.15 5.64 -7.08
C PRO A 233 61.40 5.82 -6.20
N SER A 234 62.40 4.98 -6.43
CA SER A 234 63.66 4.95 -5.70
C SER A 234 64.84 4.75 -6.68
N PRO A 235 66.08 5.06 -6.28
CA PRO A 235 67.26 4.79 -7.13
C PRO A 235 67.38 3.32 -7.55
N ASP A 236 66.89 2.41 -6.71
CA ASP A 236 66.95 0.96 -6.90
C ASP A 236 65.67 0.38 -7.55
N GLY A 237 64.79 1.22 -8.10
CA GLY A 237 63.55 0.82 -8.77
C GLY A 237 62.29 1.39 -8.11
N LEU A 238 61.30 0.57 -7.78
CA LEU A 238 60.01 1.00 -7.24
C LEU A 238 59.68 0.29 -5.92
N ALA A 239 59.53 1.05 -4.84
CA ALA A 239 59.04 0.55 -3.57
C ALA A 239 57.51 0.56 -3.57
N VAL A 240 56.86 -0.57 -3.31
CA VAL A 240 55.41 -0.72 -3.37
C VAL A 240 54.90 -1.22 -2.02
N TYR A 241 53.96 -0.47 -1.47
CA TYR A 241 53.15 -0.83 -0.32
C TYR A 241 51.75 -1.18 -0.81
N PHE A 242 51.16 -2.23 -0.27
CA PHE A 242 49.77 -2.57 -0.57
C PHE A 242 49.08 -3.23 0.60
N ASN A 243 47.78 -2.95 0.76
CA ASN A 243 46.93 -3.63 1.72
C ASN A 243 45.66 -4.11 1.02
N GLU A 244 45.14 -5.26 1.43
CA GLU A 244 43.81 -5.69 1.01
C GLU A 244 42.74 -4.87 1.75
N VAL A 245 41.87 -4.21 0.99
CA VAL A 245 40.75 -3.39 1.48
C VAL A 245 39.39 -3.94 1.02
N THR A 246 39.35 -5.21 0.61
CA THR A 246 38.14 -5.91 0.13
C THR A 246 36.99 -5.82 1.12
N GLU A 247 37.22 -6.10 2.42
CA GLU A 247 36.18 -5.99 3.44
C GLU A 247 35.66 -4.56 3.61
N ARG A 248 36.53 -3.55 3.47
CA ARG A 248 36.11 -2.15 3.54
C ARG A 248 35.14 -1.80 2.42
N TYR A 249 35.45 -2.18 1.18
CA TYR A 249 34.58 -1.96 0.03
C TYR A 249 33.27 -2.77 0.12
N ARG A 250 33.33 -4.05 0.53
CA ARG A 250 32.14 -4.88 0.76
C ARG A 250 31.23 -4.29 1.85
N ASN A 251 31.81 -3.78 2.94
CA ASN A 251 31.06 -3.15 4.02
C ASN A 251 30.43 -1.82 3.57
N GLN A 252 31.18 -0.98 2.84
CA GLN A 252 30.64 0.26 2.28
C GLN A 252 29.47 0.00 1.33
N GLU A 253 29.60 -1.00 0.45
CA GLU A 253 28.54 -1.39 -0.47
C GLU A 253 27.31 -1.91 0.29
N ARG A 254 27.51 -2.73 1.34
CA ARG A 254 26.41 -3.22 2.18
C ARG A 254 25.69 -2.09 2.93
N ILE A 255 26.43 -1.13 3.49
CA ILE A 255 25.85 0.05 4.16
C ILE A 255 25.07 0.89 3.14
N ALA A 256 25.62 1.11 1.95
CA ALA A 256 24.96 1.86 0.90
C ALA A 256 23.66 1.18 0.45
N ARG A 257 23.65 -0.15 0.28
CA ARG A 257 22.46 -0.93 -0.06
C ARG A 257 21.37 -0.85 1.03
N VAL A 258 21.76 -1.00 2.31
CA VAL A 258 20.82 -0.86 3.44
C VAL A 258 20.24 0.56 3.51
N ALA A 259 21.07 1.59 3.37
CA ALA A 259 20.61 2.99 3.38
C ALA A 259 19.68 3.32 2.20
N ALA A 260 19.99 2.80 1.00
CA ALA A 260 19.13 2.95 -0.17
C ALA A 260 17.77 2.27 0.04
N ARG A 261 17.76 1.06 0.62
CA ARG A 261 16.54 0.34 1.01
C ARG A 261 15.70 1.14 2.00
N GLU A 262 16.29 1.62 3.09
CA GLU A 262 15.57 2.41 4.10
C GLU A 262 14.97 3.68 3.50
N ALA A 263 15.73 4.39 2.65
CA ALA A 263 15.26 5.58 1.96
C ALA A 263 14.08 5.29 1.01
N LEU A 264 14.09 4.14 0.33
CA LEU A 264 12.98 3.71 -0.53
C LEU A 264 11.72 3.43 0.30
N VAL A 265 11.83 2.63 1.37
CA VAL A 265 10.69 2.29 2.24
C VAL A 265 10.08 3.53 2.87
N ASP A 266 10.89 4.46 3.37
CA ASP A 266 10.41 5.73 3.93
C ASP A 266 9.67 6.57 2.88
N ARG A 267 10.26 6.73 1.68
CA ARG A 267 9.66 7.51 0.58
C ARG A 267 8.30 6.94 0.17
N VAL A 268 8.21 5.63 -0.05
CA VAL A 268 6.96 4.95 -0.42
C VAL A 268 5.93 5.09 0.69
N THR A 269 6.33 4.87 1.95
CA THR A 269 5.43 5.01 3.11
C THR A 269 4.82 6.41 3.18
N ARG A 270 5.63 7.46 3.02
CA ARG A 270 5.14 8.86 3.00
C ARG A 270 4.17 9.14 1.86
N GLN A 271 4.40 8.56 0.68
CA GLN A 271 3.50 8.73 -0.46
C GLN A 271 2.15 8.00 -0.26
N LEU A 272 2.17 6.83 0.38
CA LEU A 272 0.99 6.01 0.65
C LEU A 272 0.09 6.63 1.73
N VAL A 273 0.65 7.14 2.83
CA VAL A 273 -0.14 7.71 3.95
C VAL A 273 -0.89 8.99 3.55
N GLY A 274 -0.41 9.71 2.54
CA GLY A 274 -1.01 10.97 2.08
C GLY A 274 -2.23 10.82 1.17
N THR A 275 -2.92 9.68 1.14
CA THR A 275 -4.12 9.47 0.33
C THR A 275 -5.08 8.48 1.00
N LEU A 276 -6.39 8.75 0.89
CA LEU A 276 -7.47 7.83 1.28
C LEU A 276 -8.13 7.17 0.06
N ASP A 277 -7.61 7.42 -1.14
CA ASP A 277 -8.02 6.76 -2.38
C ASP A 277 -7.04 5.62 -2.69
N GLY A 278 -7.59 4.41 -2.81
CA GLY A 278 -6.83 3.19 -3.07
C GLY A 278 -6.21 3.11 -4.47
N ALA A 279 -6.89 3.64 -5.50
CA ALA A 279 -6.34 3.70 -6.85
C ALA A 279 -5.17 4.69 -6.90
N GLU A 280 -5.31 5.85 -6.26
CA GLU A 280 -4.22 6.83 -6.15
C GLU A 280 -3.03 6.29 -5.34
N ALA A 281 -3.28 5.53 -4.27
CA ALA A 281 -2.24 4.87 -3.49
C ALA A 281 -1.43 3.88 -4.35
N LEU A 282 -2.11 3.03 -5.13
CA LEU A 282 -1.48 2.11 -6.08
C LEU A 282 -0.71 2.85 -7.18
N ARG A 283 -1.24 3.96 -7.69
CA ARG A 283 -0.57 4.78 -8.71
C ARG A 283 0.75 5.34 -8.20
N ARG A 284 0.78 5.83 -6.96
CA ARG A 284 1.99 6.31 -6.29
C ARG A 284 2.99 5.18 -6.05
N LEU A 285 2.52 4.02 -5.61
CA LEU A 285 3.34 2.84 -5.41
C LEU A 285 4.03 2.40 -6.71
N GLY A 286 3.26 2.26 -7.80
CA GLY A 286 3.80 1.86 -9.10
C GLY A 286 4.88 2.82 -9.63
N THR A 287 4.67 4.12 -9.43
CA THR A 287 5.66 5.15 -9.80
C THR A 287 6.94 5.07 -8.96
N ALA A 288 6.82 4.71 -7.67
CA ALA A 288 7.94 4.70 -6.73
C ALA A 288 8.83 3.45 -6.85
N LEU A 289 8.28 2.35 -7.36
CA LEU A 289 9.00 1.09 -7.52
C LEU A 289 9.93 1.08 -8.76
N VAL A 290 9.70 1.98 -9.72
CA VAL A 290 10.52 2.13 -10.93
C VAL A 290 11.44 3.36 -10.79
N PRO A 291 12.75 3.26 -11.08
CA PRO A 291 13.48 2.08 -11.55
C PRO A 291 14.12 1.24 -10.42
N ASP A 292 13.96 1.64 -9.15
CA ASP A 292 14.77 1.15 -8.04
C ASP A 292 14.65 -0.38 -7.80
N LEU A 293 13.44 -0.95 -7.95
CA LEU A 293 13.20 -2.38 -7.71
C LEU A 293 12.87 -3.18 -8.98
N GLY A 294 12.43 -2.52 -10.05
CA GLY A 294 12.15 -3.17 -11.33
C GLY A 294 12.14 -2.20 -12.52
N ASP A 295 12.34 -2.75 -13.71
CA ASP A 295 12.32 -2.02 -14.98
C ASP A 295 10.89 -1.70 -15.43
N TRP A 296 9.93 -2.49 -14.94
CA TRP A 296 8.52 -2.33 -15.22
C TRP A 296 7.67 -2.82 -14.04
N VAL A 297 6.56 -2.12 -13.76
CA VAL A 297 5.66 -2.41 -12.65
C VAL A 297 4.22 -2.25 -13.12
N ALA A 298 3.34 -3.09 -12.59
CA ALA A 298 1.90 -2.91 -12.70
C ALA A 298 1.22 -3.09 -11.36
N THR A 299 0.13 -2.36 -11.17
CA THR A 299 -0.66 -2.41 -9.94
C THR A 299 -2.11 -2.70 -10.25
N THR A 300 -2.69 -3.62 -9.50
CA THR A 300 -4.07 -4.08 -9.69
C THR A 300 -4.81 -3.96 -8.37
N LEU A 301 -6.00 -3.38 -8.38
CA LEU A 301 -6.91 -3.30 -7.24
C LEU A 301 -7.85 -4.51 -7.25
N VAL A 302 -8.11 -5.09 -6.08
CA VAL A 302 -9.18 -6.07 -5.91
C VAL A 302 -10.44 -5.30 -5.51
N GLU A 303 -11.32 -5.03 -6.46
CA GLU A 303 -12.56 -4.30 -6.21
C GLU A 303 -13.54 -5.17 -5.44
N GLU A 304 -13.74 -6.41 -5.90
CA GLU A 304 -14.66 -7.34 -5.27
C GLU A 304 -14.10 -8.75 -5.22
N ARG A 305 -14.40 -9.45 -4.12
CA ARG A 305 -14.08 -10.86 -3.95
C ARG A 305 -15.37 -11.64 -3.90
N LEU A 306 -15.58 -12.49 -4.91
CA LEU A 306 -16.81 -13.29 -5.05
C LEU A 306 -16.71 -14.65 -4.34
N SER A 307 -15.50 -15.08 -3.92
CA SER A 307 -15.30 -16.24 -3.06
C SER A 307 -13.99 -16.17 -2.28
N GLU A 308 -13.88 -16.90 -1.18
CA GLU A 308 -12.68 -16.89 -0.33
C GLU A 308 -11.40 -17.35 -1.04
N THR A 309 -11.42 -18.01 -2.20
CA THR A 309 -10.17 -18.46 -2.85
C THR A 309 -10.21 -18.52 -4.38
N ARG A 310 -11.37 -18.47 -5.02
CA ARG A 310 -11.50 -18.85 -6.44
C ARG A 310 -11.78 -17.71 -7.40
N TYR A 311 -12.39 -16.61 -6.96
CA TYR A 311 -12.90 -15.57 -7.86
C TYR A 311 -12.76 -14.17 -7.27
N ALA A 312 -12.24 -13.25 -8.09
CA ALA A 312 -12.12 -11.83 -7.76
C ALA A 312 -12.37 -10.95 -9.00
N VAL A 313 -12.94 -9.78 -8.78
CA VAL A 313 -13.01 -8.69 -9.75
C VAL A 313 -11.78 -7.82 -9.55
N LEU A 314 -10.94 -7.79 -10.58
CA LEU A 314 -9.67 -7.06 -10.59
C LEU A 314 -9.78 -5.85 -11.50
N ARG A 315 -9.26 -4.72 -11.07
CA ARG A 315 -9.09 -3.52 -11.90
C ARG A 315 -7.63 -3.14 -11.97
N ASP A 316 -7.09 -3.06 -13.18
CA ASP A 316 -5.72 -2.61 -13.39
C ASP A 316 -5.65 -1.08 -13.29
N VAL A 317 -4.97 -0.59 -12.26
CA VAL A 317 -4.87 0.85 -11.97
C VAL A 317 -3.85 1.51 -12.90
N GLY A 318 -2.75 0.82 -13.21
CA GLY A 318 -1.73 1.36 -14.08
C GLY A 318 -0.53 0.43 -14.29
N GLN A 319 0.30 0.84 -15.26
CA GLN A 319 1.55 0.21 -15.63
C GLN A 319 2.63 1.29 -15.82
N TRP A 320 3.84 1.03 -15.33
CA TRP A 320 4.98 1.95 -15.37
C TRP A 320 6.22 1.21 -15.87
N GLY A 321 6.98 1.82 -16.78
CA GLY A 321 8.31 1.34 -17.17
C GLY A 321 9.20 2.47 -17.65
N ALA A 322 10.42 2.14 -18.06
CA ALA A 322 11.40 3.11 -18.57
C ALA A 322 10.85 3.90 -19.78
N GLY A 323 10.27 5.07 -19.52
CA GLY A 323 9.81 6.04 -20.51
C GLY A 323 8.31 6.07 -20.83
N ALA A 324 7.48 5.22 -20.23
CA ALA A 324 6.03 5.25 -20.42
C ALA A 324 5.27 4.86 -19.14
N ALA A 325 4.33 5.72 -18.74
CA ALA A 325 3.31 5.41 -17.75
C ALA A 325 1.97 5.38 -18.47
N ARG A 326 1.23 4.27 -18.31
CA ARG A 326 -0.14 4.13 -18.78
C ARG A 326 -1.01 3.97 -17.53
N ALA A 327 -1.74 5.02 -17.18
CA ALA A 327 -2.74 4.98 -16.11
C ALA A 327 -4.11 4.59 -16.69
N ASP A 328 -4.92 3.90 -15.88
CA ASP A 328 -6.34 3.59 -16.18
C ASP A 328 -6.54 2.68 -17.41
N LEU A 329 -5.92 1.50 -17.36
CA LEU A 329 -5.69 0.67 -18.54
C LEU A 329 -6.82 -0.29 -18.89
N SER A 330 -7.79 -0.53 -18.01
CA SER A 330 -8.89 -1.47 -18.27
C SER A 330 -10.03 -1.31 -17.26
N GLY A 331 -11.27 -1.54 -17.70
CA GLY A 331 -12.41 -1.76 -16.79
C GLY A 331 -12.25 -3.04 -15.94
N PRO A 332 -13.10 -3.23 -14.92
CA PRO A 332 -13.04 -4.38 -14.04
C PRO A 332 -13.13 -5.70 -14.82
N ARG A 333 -12.24 -6.65 -14.52
CA ARG A 333 -12.23 -8.00 -15.09
C ARG A 333 -12.53 -9.04 -14.03
N LEU A 334 -13.42 -9.98 -14.36
CA LEU A 334 -13.64 -11.16 -13.53
C LEU A 334 -12.51 -12.16 -13.77
N VAL A 335 -11.81 -12.53 -12.70
CA VAL A 335 -10.73 -13.50 -12.72
C VAL A 335 -11.09 -14.67 -11.82
N GLY A 336 -10.91 -15.89 -12.32
CA GLY A 336 -11.40 -17.10 -11.66
C GLY A 336 -10.51 -18.33 -11.81
N GLY A 337 -10.74 -19.32 -10.94
CA GLY A 337 -10.22 -20.69 -11.07
C GLY A 337 -8.80 -20.91 -10.53
N GLU A 338 -8.11 -21.92 -11.07
CA GLU A 338 -6.76 -22.32 -10.64
C GLU A 338 -5.73 -21.18 -10.74
N ALA A 339 -5.98 -20.19 -11.61
CA ALA A 339 -5.12 -19.03 -11.83
C ALA A 339 -5.08 -18.06 -10.62
N MET A 340 -6.12 -18.05 -9.76
CA MET A 340 -6.19 -17.20 -8.57
C MET A 340 -5.62 -17.87 -7.31
N THR A 341 -5.73 -19.20 -7.22
CA THR A 341 -5.29 -19.98 -6.06
C THR A 341 -3.85 -19.67 -5.61
N PRO A 342 -2.84 -19.66 -6.50
CA PRO A 342 -1.48 -19.42 -6.06
C PRO A 342 -1.15 -17.95 -5.77
N LEU A 343 -1.99 -17.00 -6.21
CA LEU A 343 -1.85 -15.57 -5.86
C LEU A 343 -2.41 -15.29 -4.46
N ILE A 344 -3.35 -16.11 -3.99
CA ILE A 344 -4.00 -15.98 -2.69
C ILE A 344 -3.28 -16.82 -1.63
N ALA A 345 -2.67 -17.94 -1.99
CA ALA A 345 -2.19 -18.93 -1.03
C ALA A 345 -0.98 -18.50 -0.17
N THR A 346 -0.22 -17.46 -0.55
CA THR A 346 1.04 -17.12 0.13
C THR A 346 1.23 -15.61 0.36
N ASP A 347 1.69 -15.25 1.57
CA ASP A 347 2.03 -13.86 1.96
C ASP A 347 3.42 -13.42 1.50
N ARG A 348 4.10 -14.23 0.70
CA ARG A 348 5.46 -13.97 0.22
C ARG A 348 5.44 -13.57 -1.26
N PRO A 349 6.38 -12.71 -1.70
CA PRO A 349 6.56 -12.42 -3.11
C PRO A 349 6.81 -13.72 -3.87
N ARG A 350 6.06 -13.96 -4.93
CA ARG A 350 6.25 -15.13 -5.78
C ARG A 350 7.09 -14.74 -6.99
N VAL A 351 8.30 -15.29 -7.07
CA VAL A 351 9.20 -15.08 -8.20
C VAL A 351 8.96 -16.16 -9.24
N LEU A 352 8.78 -15.75 -10.49
CA LEU A 352 8.45 -16.59 -11.62
C LEU A 352 9.38 -16.25 -12.80
N ALA A 353 9.66 -17.26 -13.61
CA ALA A 353 10.24 -17.05 -14.93
C ALA A 353 9.18 -16.43 -15.86
N ALA A 354 9.64 -15.81 -16.96
CA ALA A 354 8.74 -15.17 -17.94
C ALA A 354 7.63 -16.11 -18.44
N GLU A 355 7.97 -17.37 -18.76
CA GLU A 355 7.03 -18.38 -19.28
C GLU A 355 5.92 -18.76 -18.28
N ASP A 356 6.25 -18.83 -16.99
CA ASP A 356 5.27 -19.17 -15.95
C ASP A 356 4.34 -17.98 -15.65
N ALA A 357 4.84 -16.75 -15.79
CA ALA A 357 4.10 -15.54 -15.50
C ALA A 357 2.95 -15.30 -16.50
N GLU A 358 3.10 -15.69 -17.77
CA GLU A 358 2.06 -15.55 -18.80
C GLU A 358 0.77 -16.33 -18.47
N SER A 359 0.86 -17.35 -17.62
CA SER A 359 -0.31 -18.12 -17.16
C SER A 359 -1.13 -17.42 -16.07
N LEU A 360 -0.60 -16.35 -15.48
CA LEU A 360 -1.25 -15.61 -14.40
C LEU A 360 -2.15 -14.48 -14.93
N PRO A 361 -3.25 -14.18 -14.24
CA PRO A 361 -4.20 -13.15 -14.64
C PRO A 361 -3.76 -11.75 -14.19
N VAL A 362 -2.47 -11.46 -14.38
CA VAL A 362 -1.83 -10.18 -14.02
C VAL A 362 -1.35 -9.47 -15.28
N PRO A 363 -1.35 -8.12 -15.29
CA PRO A 363 -0.80 -7.37 -16.40
C PRO A 363 0.70 -7.64 -16.53
N LEU A 364 1.16 -7.78 -17.78
CA LEU A 364 2.55 -7.97 -18.18
C LEU A 364 2.88 -7.08 -19.40
N PRO A 365 4.14 -6.72 -19.63
CA PRO A 365 4.54 -6.00 -20.83
C PRO A 365 4.38 -6.86 -22.09
N GLU A 366 4.09 -6.23 -23.25
CA GLU A 366 3.87 -6.92 -24.54
C GLU A 366 5.07 -7.78 -24.98
N GLU A 367 6.29 -7.39 -24.60
CA GLU A 367 7.51 -8.14 -24.85
C GLU A 367 8.21 -8.49 -23.53
N LEU A 368 8.37 -9.79 -23.28
CA LEU A 368 9.06 -10.40 -22.14
C LEU A 368 10.26 -11.24 -22.63
N PRO A 369 11.49 -10.70 -22.58
CA PRO A 369 12.70 -11.48 -22.85
C PRO A 369 12.83 -12.72 -21.95
N ALA A 370 13.44 -13.80 -22.44
CA ALA A 370 13.57 -15.06 -21.70
C ALA A 370 14.41 -14.95 -20.40
N ASP A 371 15.29 -13.96 -20.31
CA ASP A 371 16.12 -13.63 -19.15
C ASP A 371 15.42 -12.74 -18.11
N THR A 372 14.11 -12.52 -18.27
CA THR A 372 13.30 -11.70 -17.36
C THR A 372 12.86 -12.48 -16.12
N SER A 373 12.96 -11.82 -14.96
CA SER A 373 12.38 -12.28 -13.70
C SER A 373 11.12 -11.47 -13.34
N VAL A 374 10.05 -12.16 -12.95
CA VAL A 374 8.77 -11.53 -12.57
C VAL A 374 8.48 -11.83 -11.10
N ALA A 375 8.24 -10.80 -10.30
CA ALA A 375 7.78 -10.91 -8.93
C ALA A 375 6.34 -10.45 -8.82
N VAL A 376 5.45 -11.32 -8.33
CA VAL A 376 4.05 -10.98 -8.06
C VAL A 376 3.82 -10.95 -6.55
N LEU A 377 3.23 -9.86 -6.07
CA LEU A 377 3.00 -9.60 -4.66
C LEU A 377 1.52 -9.42 -4.36
N ALA A 378 1.04 -10.16 -3.37
CA ALA A 378 -0.26 -9.98 -2.77
C ALA A 378 -0.23 -8.78 -1.81
N LEU A 379 -1.04 -7.76 -2.08
CA LEU A 379 -1.27 -6.67 -1.13
C LEU A 379 -2.41 -7.09 -0.21
N ARG A 380 -2.06 -7.45 1.02
CA ARG A 380 -3.03 -7.91 2.02
C ARG A 380 -3.31 -6.83 3.04
N GLY A 381 -4.60 -6.58 3.24
CA GLY A 381 -5.11 -5.89 4.41
C GLY A 381 -5.05 -6.80 5.63
N ARG A 382 -5.82 -6.47 6.68
CA ARG A 382 -5.80 -7.24 7.95
C ARG A 382 -6.14 -8.72 7.75
N ASP A 383 -7.26 -9.01 7.08
CA ASP A 383 -7.75 -10.38 6.89
C ASP A 383 -8.09 -10.71 5.42
N ARG A 384 -7.70 -9.85 4.46
CA ARG A 384 -8.11 -10.00 3.05
C ARG A 384 -7.08 -9.50 2.05
N LEU A 385 -7.15 -10.05 0.83
CA LEU A 385 -6.45 -9.50 -0.33
C LEU A 385 -7.18 -8.22 -0.78
N VAL A 386 -6.44 -7.14 -0.99
CA VAL A 386 -6.96 -5.83 -1.43
C VAL A 386 -6.33 -5.34 -2.72
N GLY A 387 -5.19 -5.91 -3.14
CA GLY A 387 -4.54 -5.57 -4.39
C GLY A 387 -3.43 -6.55 -4.76
N LEU A 388 -2.85 -6.34 -5.93
CA LEU A 388 -1.68 -7.05 -6.44
C LEU A 388 -0.69 -6.05 -7.01
N VAL A 389 0.59 -6.37 -6.89
CA VAL A 389 1.69 -5.65 -7.55
C VAL A 389 2.53 -6.65 -8.32
N THR A 390 2.76 -6.38 -9.60
CA THR A 390 3.63 -7.14 -10.47
C THR A 390 4.86 -6.31 -10.77
N VAL A 391 6.05 -6.82 -10.47
CA VAL A 391 7.34 -6.17 -10.73
C VAL A 391 8.13 -7.05 -11.69
N VAL A 392 8.70 -6.44 -12.73
CA VAL A 392 9.42 -7.12 -13.79
C VAL A 392 10.84 -6.56 -13.87
N ARG A 393 11.84 -7.45 -13.90
CA ARG A 393 13.26 -7.14 -14.08
C ARG A 393 13.78 -7.88 -15.32
N ARG A 394 14.19 -7.14 -16.35
CA ARG A 394 14.55 -7.69 -17.67
C ARG A 394 15.96 -8.27 -17.74
N ALA A 395 16.87 -7.78 -16.89
CA ALA A 395 18.25 -8.28 -16.82
C ALA A 395 18.62 -8.53 -15.35
N GLY A 396 18.49 -9.79 -14.92
CA GLY A 396 18.86 -10.24 -13.56
C GLY A 396 17.70 -10.82 -12.75
N THR A 397 18.05 -11.40 -11.61
CA THR A 397 17.10 -12.02 -10.67
C THR A 397 16.86 -11.11 -9.46
N PHE A 398 15.71 -11.25 -8.81
CA PHE A 398 15.50 -10.70 -7.47
C PHE A 398 16.33 -11.48 -6.45
N ASP A 399 17.16 -10.79 -5.68
CA ASP A 399 17.87 -11.40 -4.55
C ASP A 399 17.00 -11.44 -3.27
N GLU A 400 17.52 -12.00 -2.19
CA GLU A 400 16.75 -12.13 -0.93
C GLU A 400 16.40 -10.75 -0.34
N ASP A 401 17.29 -9.76 -0.47
CA ASP A 401 17.07 -8.41 0.04
C ASP A 401 16.02 -7.64 -0.78
N ASP A 402 15.99 -7.82 -2.10
CA ASP A 402 14.96 -7.31 -3.00
C ASP A 402 13.58 -7.84 -2.57
N LEU A 403 13.47 -9.16 -2.34
CA LEU A 403 12.21 -9.81 -1.97
C LEU A 403 11.75 -9.40 -0.56
N LEU A 404 12.67 -9.23 0.39
CA LEU A 404 12.35 -8.70 1.73
C LEU A 404 11.83 -7.25 1.64
N THR A 405 12.41 -6.44 0.76
CA THR A 405 11.99 -5.05 0.54
C THR A 405 10.61 -4.98 -0.09
N LEU A 406 10.39 -5.74 -1.18
CA LEU A 406 9.09 -5.83 -1.84
C LEU A 406 8.01 -6.35 -0.89
N GLY A 407 8.32 -7.33 -0.04
CA GLY A 407 7.42 -7.84 0.98
C GLY A 407 6.99 -6.79 2.01
N ASP A 408 7.93 -6.01 2.58
CA ASP A 408 7.61 -4.93 3.53
C ASP A 408 6.73 -3.83 2.87
N LEU A 409 7.07 -3.46 1.63
CA LEU A 409 6.25 -2.52 0.85
C LEU A 409 4.85 -3.07 0.58
N ALA A 410 4.71 -4.36 0.27
CA ALA A 410 3.43 -5.00 0.02
C ALA A 410 2.53 -5.02 1.26
N VAL A 411 3.08 -5.27 2.45
CA VAL A 411 2.34 -5.22 3.72
C VAL A 411 1.82 -3.80 3.99
N ARG A 412 2.68 -2.79 3.83
CA ARG A 412 2.30 -1.37 4.07
C ARG A 412 1.27 -0.87 3.06
N ALA A 413 1.45 -1.20 1.80
CA ALA A 413 0.49 -0.89 0.75
C ALA A 413 -0.84 -1.59 1.00
N GLY A 414 -0.82 -2.88 1.35
CA GLY A 414 -2.03 -3.65 1.69
C GLY A 414 -2.81 -3.04 2.86
N LEU A 415 -2.14 -2.65 3.96
CA LEU A 415 -2.79 -1.96 5.07
C LEU A 415 -3.37 -0.59 4.68
N THR A 416 -2.64 0.17 3.86
CA THR A 416 -3.10 1.48 3.37
C THR A 416 -4.35 1.33 2.51
N LEU A 417 -4.35 0.36 1.59
CA LEU A 417 -5.50 0.06 0.73
C LEU A 417 -6.70 -0.45 1.51
N ASP A 418 -6.49 -1.28 2.53
CA ASP A 418 -7.58 -1.75 3.38
C ASP A 418 -8.19 -0.63 4.22
N ASN A 419 -7.36 0.30 4.74
CA ASN A 419 -7.88 1.49 5.40
C ASN A 419 -8.67 2.38 4.43
N ALA A 420 -8.13 2.66 3.24
CA ALA A 420 -8.83 3.43 2.20
C ALA A 420 -10.20 2.83 1.85
N ARG A 421 -10.26 1.50 1.69
CA ARG A 421 -11.52 0.77 1.48
C ARG A 421 -12.49 0.91 2.65
N LEU A 422 -12.04 0.74 3.90
CA LEU A 422 -12.89 0.88 5.08
C LEU A 422 -13.47 2.30 5.21
N PHE A 423 -12.67 3.32 4.91
CA PHE A 423 -13.15 4.71 4.87
C PHE A 423 -14.21 4.91 3.79
N ALA A 424 -14.00 4.36 2.59
CA ALA A 424 -14.99 4.40 1.51
C ALA A 424 -16.29 3.67 1.90
N GLU A 425 -16.21 2.47 2.49
CA GLU A 425 -17.39 1.71 2.93
C GLU A 425 -18.17 2.44 4.04
N GLN A 426 -17.47 3.04 5.00
CA GLN A 426 -18.10 3.83 6.06
C GLN A 426 -18.83 5.05 5.49
N ARG A 427 -18.20 5.72 4.52
CA ARG A 427 -18.78 6.86 3.79
C ARG A 427 -20.04 6.44 3.03
N ASP A 428 -19.98 5.38 2.24
CA ASP A 428 -21.10 4.91 1.43
C ASP A 428 -22.29 4.45 2.30
N LEU A 429 -22.01 3.80 3.45
CA LEU A 429 -23.04 3.42 4.42
C LEU A 429 -23.75 4.64 5.01
N ALA A 430 -23.00 5.68 5.36
CA ALA A 430 -23.56 6.88 5.97
C ALA A 430 -24.33 7.73 4.94
N GLU A 431 -23.82 7.85 3.72
CA GLU A 431 -24.53 8.48 2.58
C GLU A 431 -25.83 7.72 2.26
N GLY A 432 -25.79 6.39 2.22
CA GLY A 432 -26.98 5.56 2.03
C GLY A 432 -28.00 5.71 3.16
N LEU A 433 -27.56 5.76 4.42
CA LEU A 433 -28.45 6.02 5.56
C LEU A 433 -29.11 7.40 5.43
N GLN A 434 -28.35 8.45 5.12
CA GLN A 434 -28.87 9.80 4.97
C GLN A 434 -29.89 9.89 3.82
N ARG A 435 -29.60 9.29 2.66
CA ARG A 435 -30.57 9.21 1.56
C ARG A 435 -31.84 8.47 1.94
N SER A 436 -31.72 7.35 2.66
CA SER A 436 -32.88 6.59 3.13
C SER A 436 -33.74 7.35 4.15
N LEU A 437 -33.12 8.31 4.84
CA LEU A 437 -33.84 9.18 5.74
C LEU A 437 -34.67 10.19 4.93
N LEU A 438 -34.13 10.91 3.94
CA LEU A 438 -34.87 11.98 3.24
C LEU A 438 -36.18 11.49 2.60
N THR A 439 -37.24 12.30 2.66
CA THR A 439 -38.58 11.90 2.18
C THR A 439 -38.86 12.42 0.78
N ASP A 440 -39.64 11.68 -0.01
CA ASP A 440 -40.13 12.19 -1.29
C ASP A 440 -41.16 13.31 -1.07
N PRO A 441 -41.20 14.33 -1.95
CA PRO A 441 -42.15 15.43 -1.82
C PRO A 441 -43.59 14.93 -2.03
N PRO A 442 -44.54 15.28 -1.16
CA PRO A 442 -45.94 14.94 -1.37
C PRO A 442 -46.50 15.70 -2.58
N SER A 443 -47.60 15.20 -3.15
CA SER A 443 -48.37 15.89 -4.20
C SER A 443 -49.76 16.32 -3.71
N PRO A 444 -49.86 17.32 -2.80
CA PRO A 444 -51.13 17.79 -2.29
C PRO A 444 -51.95 18.53 -3.38
N PRO A 445 -53.28 18.40 -3.39
CA PRO A 445 -54.13 19.11 -4.36
C PRO A 445 -53.91 20.63 -4.32
N GLY A 446 -53.76 21.24 -5.49
CA GLY A 446 -53.64 22.70 -5.61
C GLY A 446 -52.28 23.30 -5.24
N LEU A 447 -51.29 22.47 -4.89
CA LEU A 447 -49.92 22.88 -4.58
C LEU A 447 -48.92 22.09 -5.45
N GLN A 448 -47.82 22.73 -5.83
CA GLN A 448 -46.62 22.08 -6.34
C GLN A 448 -45.55 22.14 -5.25
N VAL A 449 -44.94 21.00 -4.92
CA VAL A 449 -43.83 20.89 -3.95
C VAL A 449 -42.63 20.27 -4.67
N ALA A 450 -41.46 20.89 -4.52
CA ALA A 450 -40.20 20.35 -5.03
C ALA A 450 -39.16 20.36 -3.92
N VAL A 451 -38.31 19.34 -3.90
CA VAL A 451 -37.22 19.20 -2.94
C VAL A 451 -35.92 18.94 -3.68
N ARG A 452 -34.82 19.49 -3.18
CA ARG A 452 -33.47 19.21 -3.68
C ARG A 452 -32.50 19.05 -2.54
N TYR A 453 -31.61 18.08 -2.70
CA TYR A 453 -30.49 17.87 -1.80
C TYR A 453 -29.22 17.77 -2.64
N ALA A 454 -28.19 18.53 -2.28
CA ALA A 454 -26.91 18.53 -2.96
C ALA A 454 -25.79 18.37 -1.93
N ALA A 455 -25.06 17.25 -2.01
CA ALA A 455 -24.03 16.93 -1.02
C ALA A 455 -22.76 17.78 -1.20
N ALA A 456 -22.04 18.03 -0.08
CA ALA A 456 -20.75 18.70 -0.06
C ALA A 456 -19.68 17.97 -0.93
N ALA A 457 -18.73 18.71 -1.51
CA ALA A 457 -17.76 18.14 -2.46
C ALA A 457 -16.59 17.41 -1.77
N GLU A 458 -16.33 17.66 -0.49
CA GLU A 458 -15.42 16.83 0.31
C GLU A 458 -16.15 15.55 0.72
N ALA A 459 -16.03 14.52 -0.14
CA ALA A 459 -16.70 13.23 -0.04
C ALA A 459 -16.60 12.51 1.33
N ALA A 460 -15.81 12.97 2.31
CA ALA A 460 -15.58 12.31 3.59
C ALA A 460 -16.53 12.73 4.72
N GLN A 461 -17.44 13.68 4.50
CA GLN A 461 -18.34 14.21 5.53
C GLN A 461 -19.80 13.89 5.19
N VAL A 462 -20.59 13.58 6.21
CA VAL A 462 -22.01 13.20 6.08
C VAL A 462 -22.81 14.34 6.67
N GLY A 463 -23.79 14.84 5.92
CA GLY A 463 -24.47 16.08 6.26
C GLY A 463 -25.33 16.03 7.49
N GLY A 464 -25.32 17.15 8.22
CA GLY A 464 -26.32 17.50 9.24
C GLY A 464 -27.63 17.96 8.61
N ASP A 465 -27.60 18.44 7.35
CA ASP A 465 -28.73 18.96 6.60
C ASP A 465 -29.84 17.95 6.31
N TRP A 466 -31.09 18.37 6.51
CA TRP A 466 -32.26 17.61 6.10
C TRP A 466 -33.43 18.48 5.70
N TYR A 467 -34.36 17.84 4.99
CA TYR A 467 -35.69 18.35 4.80
C TYR A 467 -36.74 17.28 5.10
N ASP A 468 -37.98 17.72 5.30
CA ASP A 468 -39.14 16.85 5.40
C ASP A 468 -40.37 17.53 4.78
N ALA A 469 -41.25 16.74 4.16
CA ALA A 469 -42.51 17.22 3.62
C ALA A 469 -43.59 16.14 3.72
N PHE A 470 -44.76 16.49 4.25
CA PHE A 470 -45.87 15.55 4.40
C PHE A 470 -47.22 16.25 4.52
N VAL A 471 -48.29 15.50 4.25
CA VAL A 471 -49.68 15.96 4.39
C VAL A 471 -50.24 15.45 5.72
N GLN A 472 -50.90 16.30 6.49
CA GLN A 472 -51.60 15.97 7.71
C GLN A 472 -53.01 15.44 7.41
N ASP A 473 -53.64 14.76 8.39
CA ASP A 473 -54.98 14.19 8.24
C ASP A 473 -56.07 15.23 7.91
N ASP A 474 -55.85 16.50 8.25
CA ASP A 474 -56.75 17.61 7.93
C ASP A 474 -56.56 18.14 6.48
N GLY A 475 -55.62 17.57 5.73
CA GLY A 475 -55.24 17.98 4.37
C GLY A 475 -54.21 19.10 4.32
N GLY A 476 -53.74 19.60 5.46
CA GLY A 476 -52.70 20.61 5.54
C GLY A 476 -51.35 20.05 5.13
N THR A 477 -50.48 20.86 4.52
CA THR A 477 -49.14 20.43 4.09
C THR A 477 -48.09 21.02 5.02
N VAL A 478 -47.24 20.17 5.61
CA VAL A 478 -46.13 20.58 6.46
C VAL A 478 -44.82 20.42 5.69
N LEU A 479 -43.99 21.46 5.74
CA LEU A 479 -42.65 21.50 5.17
C LEU A 479 -41.66 21.83 6.27
N VAL A 480 -40.53 21.14 6.28
CA VAL A 480 -39.48 21.29 7.27
C VAL A 480 -38.14 21.33 6.56
N VAL A 481 -37.26 22.21 7.01
CA VAL A 481 -35.84 22.15 6.69
C VAL A 481 -35.06 22.37 7.98
N GLY A 482 -33.90 21.75 8.11
CA GLY A 482 -33.05 21.97 9.26
C GLY A 482 -31.63 21.51 9.03
N ASP A 483 -30.76 21.91 9.94
CA ASP A 483 -29.36 21.51 9.98
C ASP A 483 -28.94 21.17 11.43
N VAL A 484 -28.29 20.02 11.60
CA VAL A 484 -27.77 19.54 12.88
C VAL A 484 -26.32 19.95 12.99
N VAL A 485 -25.93 20.50 14.14
CA VAL A 485 -24.53 20.87 14.39
C VAL A 485 -23.59 19.66 14.24
N GLY A 486 -22.71 19.72 13.25
CA GLY A 486 -21.70 18.70 12.94
C GLY A 486 -21.94 18.03 11.59
N HIS A 487 -20.91 17.38 11.04
CA HIS A 487 -20.91 16.85 9.67
C HIS A 487 -20.34 15.42 9.61
N ASP A 488 -20.72 14.58 10.57
CA ASP A 488 -20.27 13.19 10.68
C ASP A 488 -21.44 12.19 10.82
N ALA A 489 -21.12 10.90 10.91
CA ALA A 489 -22.13 9.85 11.05
C ALA A 489 -22.98 9.99 12.32
N ALA A 490 -22.48 10.64 13.38
CA ALA A 490 -23.25 10.91 14.58
C ALA A 490 -24.25 12.05 14.34
N ALA A 491 -23.85 13.10 13.60
CA ALA A 491 -24.76 14.16 13.16
C ALA A 491 -25.90 13.62 12.28
N ALA A 492 -25.60 12.74 11.31
CA ALA A 492 -26.63 12.11 10.47
C ALA A 492 -27.62 11.25 11.27
N ALA A 493 -27.12 10.52 12.28
CA ALA A 493 -27.97 9.74 13.18
C ALA A 493 -28.87 10.64 14.05
N ALA A 494 -28.31 11.75 14.56
CA ALA A 494 -29.05 12.73 15.35
C ALA A 494 -30.11 13.46 14.51
N MET A 495 -29.79 13.81 13.26
CA MET A 495 -30.73 14.34 12.26
C MET A 495 -31.93 13.40 12.09
N GLY A 496 -31.68 12.09 11.92
CA GLY A 496 -32.74 11.09 11.82
C GLY A 496 -33.65 11.04 13.04
N GLN A 497 -33.10 11.23 14.25
CA GLN A 497 -33.87 11.32 15.49
C GLN A 497 -34.70 12.61 15.53
N VAL A 498 -34.07 13.77 15.34
CA VAL A 498 -34.72 15.09 15.39
C VAL A 498 -35.87 15.14 14.38
N ARG A 499 -35.64 14.73 13.13
CA ARG A 499 -36.68 14.71 12.11
C ARG A 499 -37.83 13.78 12.47
N SER A 500 -37.55 12.55 12.89
CA SER A 500 -38.60 11.58 13.24
C SER A 500 -39.46 12.06 14.41
N LEU A 501 -38.84 12.68 15.42
CA LEU A 501 -39.54 13.28 16.56
C LEU A 501 -40.38 14.49 16.14
N LEU A 502 -39.82 15.38 15.32
CA LEU A 502 -40.54 16.55 14.83
C LEU A 502 -41.73 16.14 13.98
N ARG A 503 -41.56 15.20 13.04
CA ARG A 503 -42.64 14.63 12.23
C ARG A 503 -43.72 14.00 13.11
N ALA A 504 -43.34 13.20 14.11
CA ALA A 504 -44.30 12.57 15.02
C ALA A 504 -45.13 13.60 15.81
N VAL A 505 -44.48 14.63 16.35
CA VAL A 505 -45.14 15.73 17.06
C VAL A 505 -46.08 16.51 16.13
N ALA A 506 -45.62 16.84 14.93
CA ALA A 506 -46.40 17.58 13.94
C ALA A 506 -47.64 16.80 13.48
N VAL A 507 -47.53 15.49 13.28
CA VAL A 507 -48.67 14.63 12.91
C VAL A 507 -49.66 14.47 14.07
N HIS A 508 -49.18 14.35 15.31
CA HIS A 508 -50.04 14.04 16.45
C HIS A 508 -50.79 15.26 17.01
N ASP A 509 -50.10 16.37 17.25
CA ASP A 509 -50.65 17.47 18.03
C ASP A 509 -51.51 18.45 17.20
N GLY A 510 -51.42 18.41 15.86
CA GLY A 510 -52.18 19.29 14.95
C GLY A 510 -51.96 20.80 15.19
N GLY A 511 -50.99 21.17 16.04
CA GLY A 511 -50.67 22.52 16.45
C GLY A 511 -50.06 23.36 15.33
N GLY A 512 -49.88 24.66 15.59
CA GLY A 512 -49.12 25.54 14.70
C GLY A 512 -47.61 25.27 14.78
N PRO A 513 -46.81 25.70 13.78
CA PRO A 513 -45.36 25.48 13.74
C PRO A 513 -44.60 25.82 15.03
N ALA A 514 -44.98 26.89 15.74
CA ALA A 514 -44.34 27.27 17.00
C ALA A 514 -44.57 26.25 18.12
N GLU A 515 -45.76 25.63 18.17
CA GLU A 515 -46.04 24.57 19.15
C GLU A 515 -45.32 23.27 18.81
N VAL A 516 -45.20 22.95 17.52
CA VAL A 516 -44.42 21.79 17.06
C VAL A 516 -42.99 21.92 17.56
N LEU A 517 -42.32 23.05 17.34
CA LEU A 517 -40.95 23.27 17.81
C LEU A 517 -40.84 23.18 19.34
N ARG A 518 -41.75 23.81 20.09
CA ARG A 518 -41.78 23.71 21.58
C ARG A 518 -41.99 22.29 22.09
N ALA A 519 -42.84 21.51 21.43
CA ALA A 519 -43.10 20.13 21.80
C ALA A 519 -41.90 19.24 21.46
N THR A 520 -41.28 19.42 20.29
CA THR A 520 -40.04 18.73 19.92
C THR A 520 -38.92 19.01 20.90
N ASP A 521 -38.70 20.27 21.30
CA ASP A 521 -37.73 20.68 22.31
C ASP A 521 -37.93 19.94 23.66
N ARG A 522 -39.20 19.87 24.13
CA ARG A 522 -39.55 19.14 25.36
C ARG A 522 -39.29 17.64 25.25
N VAL A 523 -39.55 17.05 24.09
CA VAL A 523 -39.30 15.62 23.84
C VAL A 523 -37.80 15.32 23.78
N LEU A 524 -37.01 16.15 23.08
CA LEU A 524 -35.55 16.03 23.04
C LEU A 524 -34.95 16.07 24.45
N ARG A 525 -35.37 17.04 25.28
CA ARG A 525 -34.97 17.14 26.69
C ARG A 525 -35.36 15.90 27.50
N SER A 526 -36.58 15.38 27.29
CA SER A 526 -37.09 14.22 28.04
C SER A 526 -36.39 12.90 27.67
N LEU A 527 -36.00 12.75 26.40
CA LEU A 527 -35.29 11.59 25.89
C LEU A 527 -33.77 11.66 26.13
N GLY A 528 -33.24 12.81 26.57
CA GLY A 528 -31.80 13.01 26.78
C GLY A 528 -31.01 13.05 25.48
N VAL A 529 -31.61 13.56 24.39
CA VAL A 529 -30.93 13.71 23.10
C VAL A 529 -30.07 14.97 23.16
N GLU A 530 -28.76 14.80 23.33
CA GLU A 530 -27.78 15.89 23.39
C GLU A 530 -27.39 16.33 21.97
N THR A 531 -28.30 17.04 21.29
CA THR A 531 -28.06 17.59 19.96
C THR A 531 -28.75 18.93 19.80
N THR A 532 -28.09 19.85 19.11
CA THR A 532 -28.65 21.14 18.72
C THR A 532 -28.82 21.23 17.21
N ALA A 533 -29.89 21.88 16.76
CA ALA A 533 -30.16 22.03 15.34
C ALA A 533 -30.83 23.37 15.01
N THR A 534 -30.54 23.90 13.82
CA THR A 534 -31.38 24.94 13.22
C THR A 534 -32.59 24.27 12.56
N VAL A 535 -33.80 24.80 12.74
CA VAL A 535 -35.01 24.23 12.11
C VAL A 535 -35.98 25.31 11.68
N LEU A 536 -36.55 25.18 10.49
CA LEU A 536 -37.69 25.96 10.01
C LEU A 536 -38.85 25.02 9.71
N VAL A 537 -40.03 25.34 10.26
CA VAL A 537 -41.28 24.59 10.03
C VAL A 537 -42.30 25.52 9.39
N VAL A 538 -42.89 25.08 8.29
CA VAL A 538 -43.99 25.76 7.58
C VAL A 538 -45.18 24.81 7.50
N ARG A 539 -46.37 25.31 7.80
CA ARG A 539 -47.65 24.61 7.61
C ARG A 539 -48.55 25.42 6.70
N LEU A 540 -48.95 24.83 5.58
CA LEU A 540 -49.95 25.38 4.66
C LEU A 540 -51.32 24.78 4.98
N ASP A 541 -52.33 25.64 5.09
CA ASP A 541 -53.73 25.22 5.21
C ASP A 541 -54.16 24.44 3.94
N PRO A 542 -55.13 23.51 4.04
CA PRO A 542 -55.61 22.73 2.89
C PRO A 542 -56.17 23.64 1.79
N VAL A 543 -55.85 23.35 0.53
CA VAL A 543 -56.39 24.12 -0.61
C VAL A 543 -57.83 23.69 -0.86
N VAL A 544 -58.78 24.57 -0.56
CA VAL A 544 -60.22 24.33 -0.78
C VAL A 544 -60.61 24.57 -2.23
N GLU A 545 -60.08 25.63 -2.85
CA GLU A 545 -60.32 25.99 -4.25
C GLU A 545 -59.00 26.34 -4.96
N PRO A 546 -58.66 25.68 -6.09
CA PRO A 546 -57.46 26.01 -6.87
C PRO A 546 -57.46 27.47 -7.33
N GLY A 547 -56.30 28.13 -7.31
CA GLY A 547 -56.18 29.54 -7.67
C GLY A 547 -56.64 30.53 -6.60
N THR A 548 -56.82 30.08 -5.34
CA THR A 548 -57.00 30.97 -4.18
C THR A 548 -55.71 31.07 -3.35
N PRO A 549 -55.47 32.19 -2.64
CA PRO A 549 -54.33 32.29 -1.73
C PRO A 549 -54.37 31.21 -0.65
N VAL A 550 -53.23 30.60 -0.38
CA VAL A 550 -53.09 29.54 0.62
C VAL A 550 -52.44 30.12 1.86
N ARG A 551 -53.10 30.02 3.01
CA ARG A 551 -52.53 30.49 4.27
C ARG A 551 -51.38 29.58 4.71
N ALA A 552 -50.20 30.16 4.85
CA ALA A 552 -49.01 29.53 5.39
C ALA A 552 -48.72 30.11 6.78
N ARG A 553 -48.46 29.24 7.75
CA ARG A 553 -47.92 29.59 9.06
C ARG A 553 -46.51 29.04 9.15
N TRP A 554 -45.62 29.74 9.82
CA TRP A 554 -44.23 29.32 9.91
C TRP A 554 -43.59 29.73 11.24
N SER A 555 -42.58 28.98 11.67
CA SER A 555 -41.79 29.26 12.88
C SER A 555 -40.37 28.75 12.65
N THR A 556 -39.37 29.47 13.15
CA THR A 556 -37.96 29.08 13.08
C THR A 556 -37.38 28.80 14.47
N ALA A 557 -36.31 28.02 14.52
CA ALA A 557 -35.44 27.79 15.66
C ALA A 557 -34.00 28.04 15.19
N GLY A 558 -33.59 29.31 15.14
CA GLY A 558 -32.25 29.73 14.75
C GLY A 558 -31.89 29.50 13.27
N HIS A 559 -32.86 29.17 12.42
CA HIS A 559 -32.64 28.87 11.00
C HIS A 559 -32.75 30.14 10.12
N PRO A 560 -32.01 30.23 8.99
CA PRO A 560 -32.11 31.35 8.05
C PRO A 560 -33.54 31.65 7.57
N PRO A 561 -33.86 32.91 7.27
CA PRO A 561 -35.21 33.31 6.87
C PRO A 561 -35.59 32.75 5.48
N PRO A 562 -36.78 32.14 5.30
CA PRO A 562 -37.21 31.66 4.00
C PRO A 562 -37.47 32.83 3.04
N VAL A 563 -37.33 32.56 1.72
CA VAL A 563 -37.51 33.56 0.67
C VAL A 563 -38.87 33.36 -0.01
N LEU A 564 -39.70 34.39 -0.01
CA LEU A 564 -40.88 34.49 -0.87
C LEU A 564 -40.49 35.15 -2.19
N VAL A 565 -40.85 34.54 -3.32
CA VAL A 565 -40.77 35.16 -4.63
C VAL A 565 -42.14 35.21 -5.28
N ASP A 566 -42.60 36.43 -5.57
CA ASP A 566 -43.85 36.68 -6.27
C ASP A 566 -43.72 36.35 -7.77
N ASP A 567 -44.85 36.26 -8.46
CA ASP A 567 -44.87 35.90 -9.89
C ASP A 567 -44.19 36.94 -10.80
N ASP A 568 -44.03 38.17 -10.33
CA ASP A 568 -43.29 39.23 -11.02
C ASP A 568 -41.78 39.19 -10.75
N GLY A 569 -41.33 38.22 -9.94
CA GLY A 569 -39.94 38.06 -9.50
C GLY A 569 -39.54 38.96 -8.33
N THR A 570 -40.48 39.68 -7.70
CA THR A 570 -40.20 40.42 -6.46
C THR A 570 -39.89 39.43 -5.34
N THR A 571 -38.76 39.62 -4.65
CA THR A 571 -38.33 38.76 -3.55
C THR A 571 -38.49 39.43 -2.18
N THR A 572 -38.94 38.67 -1.19
CA THR A 572 -39.10 39.11 0.20
C THR A 572 -38.54 38.05 1.15
N LEU A 573 -37.65 38.46 2.06
CA LEU A 573 -37.22 37.60 3.17
C LEU A 573 -38.28 37.65 4.26
N LEU A 574 -38.69 36.48 4.77
CA LEU A 574 -39.61 36.39 5.90
C LEU A 574 -38.79 36.43 7.19
N ASP A 575 -38.52 37.64 7.67
CA ASP A 575 -37.75 37.84 8.91
C ASP A 575 -38.50 37.29 10.12
N ALA A 576 -37.81 36.44 10.89
CA ALA A 576 -38.27 35.99 12.19
C ALA A 576 -38.04 37.09 13.23
N HIS A 577 -38.80 37.05 14.32
CA HIS A 577 -38.61 37.97 15.44
C HIS A 577 -37.18 37.85 16.01
N GLU A 578 -36.64 38.95 16.55
CA GLU A 578 -35.27 39.02 17.09
C GLU A 578 -35.00 37.86 18.07
N SER A 579 -34.03 37.00 17.71
CA SER A 579 -33.37 35.94 18.51
C SER A 579 -34.17 34.67 18.88
N ASP A 580 -34.50 33.84 17.88
CA ASP A 580 -34.89 32.43 18.12
C ASP A 580 -33.64 31.56 18.36
N LEU A 581 -33.54 30.92 19.53
CA LEU A 581 -32.46 29.98 19.86
C LEU A 581 -32.57 28.68 19.05
N LEU A 582 -31.45 27.96 18.91
CA LEU A 582 -31.42 26.63 18.28
C LEU A 582 -32.38 25.66 18.98
N LEU A 583 -32.90 24.70 18.22
CA LEU A 583 -33.61 23.55 18.78
C LEU A 583 -32.63 22.74 19.65
N GLY A 584 -33.09 22.21 20.78
CA GLY A 584 -32.29 21.44 21.74
C GLY A 584 -31.46 22.27 22.71
N TRP A 585 -31.37 23.59 22.52
CA TRP A 585 -30.61 24.47 23.41
C TRP A 585 -31.36 24.82 24.69
N ASP A 586 -32.58 25.37 24.56
CA ASP A 586 -33.46 25.68 25.68
C ASP A 586 -34.93 25.40 25.33
N ALA A 587 -35.49 24.32 25.89
CA ALA A 587 -36.87 23.92 25.66
C ALA A 587 -37.93 24.89 26.21
N ASP A 588 -37.53 25.86 27.05
CA ASP A 588 -38.42 26.89 27.57
C ASP A 588 -38.35 28.19 26.76
N SER A 589 -37.54 28.21 25.69
CA SER A 589 -37.44 29.36 24.78
C SER A 589 -38.81 29.67 24.15
N PRO A 590 -39.25 30.94 24.15
CA PRO A 590 -40.44 31.31 23.40
C PRO A 590 -40.23 31.03 21.91
N ARG A 591 -41.27 30.53 21.24
CA ARG A 591 -41.34 30.34 19.79
C ARG A 591 -42.46 31.22 19.24
N ALA A 592 -42.16 31.99 18.20
CA ALA A 592 -43.13 32.88 17.57
C ALA A 592 -43.58 32.33 16.22
N GLU A 593 -44.84 32.59 15.87
CA GLU A 593 -45.44 32.11 14.62
C GLU A 593 -45.72 33.29 13.68
N GLY A 594 -45.14 33.23 12.48
CA GLY A 594 -45.44 34.11 11.37
C GLY A 594 -46.61 33.57 10.53
N VAL A 595 -47.39 34.46 9.92
CA VAL A 595 -48.51 34.11 9.04
C VAL A 595 -48.37 34.87 7.72
N LEU A 596 -48.52 34.15 6.62
CA LEU A 596 -48.44 34.66 5.25
C LEU A 596 -49.61 34.06 4.43
N ASP A 597 -50.32 34.87 3.66
CA ASP A 597 -51.24 34.35 2.65
C ASP A 597 -50.48 34.25 1.32
N LEU A 598 -50.13 33.03 0.91
CA LEU A 598 -49.31 32.73 -0.27
C LEU A 598 -50.18 32.83 -1.53
N ALA A 599 -49.92 33.83 -2.36
CA ALA A 599 -50.70 34.06 -3.58
C ALA A 599 -50.53 32.92 -4.61
N PRO A 600 -51.54 32.62 -5.43
CA PRO A 600 -51.41 31.69 -6.54
C PRO A 600 -50.25 32.07 -7.45
N GLY A 601 -49.32 31.14 -7.66
CA GLY A 601 -48.14 31.32 -8.47
C GLY A 601 -46.90 31.86 -7.72
N ALA A 602 -47.05 32.41 -6.53
CA ALA A 602 -45.92 32.80 -5.69
C ALA A 602 -45.21 31.55 -5.15
N THR A 603 -43.88 31.60 -5.03
CA THR A 603 -43.05 30.49 -4.55
C THR A 603 -42.44 30.83 -3.21
N LEU A 604 -42.61 29.95 -2.24
CA LEU A 604 -41.88 30.01 -0.97
C LEU A 604 -40.72 29.01 -1.03
N LEU A 605 -39.50 29.49 -0.78
CA LEU A 605 -38.27 28.72 -0.79
C LEU A 605 -37.68 28.62 0.63
N LEU A 606 -37.54 27.40 1.11
CA LEU A 606 -36.82 27.03 2.33
C LEU A 606 -35.47 26.43 1.91
N TYR A 607 -34.42 26.71 2.65
CA TYR A 607 -33.06 26.31 2.31
C TYR A 607 -32.18 26.24 3.56
N THR A 608 -31.19 25.35 3.56
CA THR A 608 -30.13 25.32 4.59
C THR A 608 -29.06 26.38 4.31
N ASP A 609 -28.29 26.72 5.34
CA ASP A 609 -27.26 27.75 5.27
C ASP A 609 -26.17 27.45 4.22
N GLY A 610 -25.87 26.19 3.93
CA GLY A 610 -24.93 25.82 2.85
C GLY A 610 -25.27 26.36 1.46
N LEU A 611 -26.50 26.84 1.22
CA LEU A 611 -26.86 27.57 -0.01
C LEU A 611 -26.27 28.99 -0.06
N VAL A 612 -26.17 29.66 1.09
CA VAL A 612 -25.90 31.10 1.21
C VAL A 612 -24.60 31.41 1.97
N GLU A 613 -24.14 30.51 2.83
CA GLU A 613 -22.94 30.64 3.63
C GLU A 613 -21.69 30.24 2.82
N ARG A 614 -20.63 31.05 2.93
CA ARG A 614 -19.33 30.78 2.31
C ARG A 614 -18.21 31.24 3.23
N ARG A 615 -17.09 30.52 3.23
CA ARG A 615 -15.94 30.89 4.07
C ARG A 615 -15.41 32.31 3.75
N GLY A 616 -15.48 33.18 4.76
CA GLY A 616 -14.98 34.55 4.67
C GLY A 616 -15.94 35.56 4.04
N GLU A 617 -17.19 35.17 3.75
CA GLU A 617 -18.27 36.06 3.31
C GLU A 617 -19.31 36.22 4.43
N HIS A 618 -19.94 37.39 4.53
CA HIS A 618 -21.01 37.62 5.51
C HIS A 618 -22.33 37.05 4.99
N LEU A 619 -23.14 36.44 5.87
CA LEU A 619 -24.41 35.79 5.52
C LEU A 619 -25.34 36.70 4.69
N ASP A 620 -25.46 37.98 5.08
CA ASP A 620 -26.28 38.97 4.37
C ASP A 620 -25.94 39.09 2.86
N VAL A 621 -24.67 38.91 2.50
CA VAL A 621 -24.24 38.98 1.09
C VAL A 621 -24.71 37.75 0.33
N GLY A 622 -24.68 36.57 0.97
CA GLY A 622 -25.24 35.34 0.43
C GLY A 622 -26.76 35.43 0.26
N LEU A 623 -27.46 36.00 1.24
CA LEU A 623 -28.91 36.22 1.19
C LEU A 623 -29.32 37.18 0.08
N GLU A 624 -28.62 38.30 -0.10
CA GLU A 624 -28.92 39.24 -1.18
C GLU A 624 -28.67 38.62 -2.56
N ARG A 625 -27.59 37.83 -2.71
CA ARG A 625 -27.32 37.06 -3.93
C ARG A 625 -28.44 36.07 -4.23
N LEU A 626 -28.94 35.34 -3.23
CA LEU A 626 -30.07 34.42 -3.41
C LEU A 626 -31.32 35.16 -3.91
N ARG A 627 -31.61 36.32 -3.33
CA ARG A 627 -32.74 37.17 -3.75
C ARG A 627 -32.62 37.65 -5.19
N GLU A 628 -31.43 38.09 -5.60
CA GLU A 628 -31.18 38.56 -6.96
C GLU A 628 -31.31 37.42 -7.99
N GLU A 629 -30.71 36.26 -7.72
CA GLU A 629 -30.76 35.10 -8.62
C GLU A 629 -32.17 34.53 -8.72
N LEU A 630 -32.85 34.34 -7.59
CA LEU A 630 -34.23 33.83 -7.56
C LEU A 630 -35.18 34.78 -8.30
N GLY A 631 -35.05 36.09 -8.06
CA GLY A 631 -35.84 37.11 -8.74
C GLY A 631 -35.57 37.11 -10.25
N SER A 632 -34.31 37.00 -10.68
CA SER A 632 -33.95 36.92 -12.10
C SER A 632 -34.48 35.65 -12.78
N LEU A 633 -34.48 34.51 -12.10
CA LEU A 633 -34.96 33.23 -12.62
C LEU A 633 -36.48 33.23 -12.83
N VAL A 634 -37.22 33.91 -11.96
CA VAL A 634 -38.67 34.07 -12.06
C VAL A 634 -39.05 35.18 -13.06
N ALA A 635 -38.35 36.33 -13.06
CA ALA A 635 -38.66 37.51 -13.90
C ALA A 635 -38.12 37.46 -15.36
N GLY A 636 -37.42 36.40 -15.76
CA GLY A 636 -36.67 36.33 -17.02
C GLY A 636 -37.44 36.77 -18.30
N PRO A 637 -36.78 37.48 -19.24
CA PRO A 637 -37.43 38.11 -20.39
C PRO A 637 -37.90 37.08 -21.42
N GLY A 638 -39.20 36.76 -21.41
CA GLY A 638 -39.82 35.85 -22.38
C GLY A 638 -41.11 35.17 -21.94
N ARG A 639 -41.50 35.28 -20.66
CA ARG A 639 -42.67 34.55 -20.10
C ARG A 639 -43.95 35.37 -19.94
N GLY A 640 -44.09 36.48 -20.69
CA GLY A 640 -45.39 37.13 -20.89
C GLY A 640 -46.31 36.27 -21.78
N GLY A 641 -46.77 35.13 -21.27
CA GLY A 641 -47.73 34.22 -21.93
C GLY A 641 -47.27 32.76 -22.15
N GLY A 642 -46.14 32.32 -21.60
CA GLY A 642 -45.67 30.92 -21.68
C GLY A 642 -45.91 30.12 -20.39
N PRO A 643 -45.81 28.78 -20.40
CA PRO A 643 -45.94 27.96 -19.19
C PRO A 643 -44.85 28.32 -18.16
N ARG A 644 -45.25 28.38 -16.88
CA ARG A 644 -44.36 28.64 -15.75
C ARG A 644 -43.29 27.56 -15.63
N THR A 645 -42.11 27.91 -15.08
CA THR A 645 -41.04 26.92 -14.81
C THR A 645 -41.48 25.94 -13.77
N ASP A 646 -41.22 24.67 -14.03
CA ASP A 646 -41.31 23.61 -13.04
C ASP A 646 -40.45 23.96 -11.81
N LEU A 647 -41.00 23.81 -10.61
CA LEU A 647 -40.26 24.05 -9.36
C LEU A 647 -39.00 23.17 -9.24
N THR A 648 -39.03 21.96 -9.79
CA THR A 648 -37.86 21.06 -9.85
C THR A 648 -36.70 21.71 -10.60
N LEU A 649 -36.97 22.30 -11.77
CA LEU A 649 -35.95 22.96 -12.58
C LEU A 649 -35.49 24.28 -11.93
N LEU A 650 -36.41 25.02 -11.31
CA LEU A 650 -36.04 26.21 -10.56
C LEU A 650 -35.05 25.89 -9.42
N CYS A 651 -35.30 24.81 -8.66
CA CYS A 651 -34.38 24.39 -7.60
C CYS A 651 -33.02 23.96 -8.16
N ASP A 652 -32.99 23.21 -9.27
CA ASP A 652 -31.75 22.80 -9.95
C ASP A 652 -30.93 24.05 -10.37
N GLU A 653 -31.57 25.02 -11.02
CA GLU A 653 -30.92 26.27 -11.48
C GLU A 653 -30.44 27.15 -10.32
N VAL A 654 -31.19 27.24 -9.21
CA VAL A 654 -30.79 27.98 -8.01
C VAL A 654 -29.52 27.37 -7.41
N VAL A 655 -29.48 26.03 -7.23
CA VAL A 655 -28.29 25.34 -6.69
C VAL A 655 -27.07 25.57 -7.58
N GLU A 656 -27.23 25.46 -8.90
CA GLU A 656 -26.13 25.61 -9.86
C GLU A 656 -25.53 27.03 -9.84
N ARG A 657 -26.37 28.06 -9.73
CA ARG A 657 -25.92 29.46 -9.70
C ARG A 657 -25.38 29.90 -8.35
N MET A 658 -25.98 29.41 -7.25
CA MET A 658 -25.57 29.76 -5.89
C MET A 658 -24.29 29.05 -5.47
N VAL A 659 -23.99 27.85 -5.97
CA VAL A 659 -22.79 27.11 -5.58
C VAL A 659 -22.00 26.63 -6.82
N PRO A 660 -21.34 27.54 -7.55
CA PRO A 660 -20.55 27.18 -8.72
C PRO A 660 -19.24 26.50 -8.31
N GLY A 661 -19.08 25.21 -8.60
CA GLY A 661 -17.85 24.46 -8.37
C GLY A 661 -17.90 23.47 -7.19
N ARG A 662 -16.86 23.47 -6.34
CA ARG A 662 -16.78 22.57 -5.17
C ARG A 662 -17.60 23.13 -4.01
N ARG A 663 -18.61 22.38 -3.55
CA ARG A 663 -19.46 22.74 -2.40
C ARG A 663 -18.70 22.57 -1.09
N GLU A 664 -18.72 23.60 -0.25
CA GLU A 664 -18.07 23.58 1.07
C GLU A 664 -18.94 22.90 2.13
N ASP A 665 -20.26 22.93 1.94
CA ASP A 665 -21.25 22.33 2.84
C ASP A 665 -22.37 21.65 2.04
N ASP A 666 -23.21 20.90 2.76
CA ASP A 666 -24.43 20.32 2.21
C ASP A 666 -25.50 21.37 1.93
N VAL A 667 -26.44 21.05 1.03
CA VAL A 667 -27.53 21.96 0.70
C VAL A 667 -28.84 21.19 0.58
N ALA A 668 -29.82 21.54 1.42
CA ALA A 668 -31.20 21.11 1.27
C ALA A 668 -32.10 22.29 0.89
N LEU A 669 -32.97 22.10 -0.11
CA LEU A 669 -33.97 23.08 -0.55
C LEU A 669 -35.35 22.45 -0.60
N VAL A 670 -36.36 23.20 -0.15
CA VAL A 670 -37.78 22.87 -0.31
C VAL A 670 -38.49 24.08 -0.91
N ALA A 671 -39.13 23.90 -2.05
CA ALA A 671 -39.93 24.93 -2.71
C ALA A 671 -41.40 24.52 -2.76
N VAL A 672 -42.30 25.45 -2.46
CA VAL A 672 -43.74 25.26 -2.58
C VAL A 672 -44.40 26.41 -3.33
N ARG A 673 -45.37 26.09 -4.19
CA ARG A 673 -46.13 27.05 -5.00
C ARG A 673 -47.60 26.65 -5.09
N PRO A 674 -48.55 27.52 -4.71
CA PRO A 674 -49.96 27.31 -5.01
C PRO A 674 -50.23 27.48 -6.50
N LEU A 675 -51.02 26.57 -7.06
CA LEU A 675 -51.33 26.57 -8.50
C LEU A 675 -52.34 27.66 -8.87
N VAL A 676 -52.22 28.22 -10.07
CA VAL A 676 -53.18 29.20 -10.61
C VAL A 676 -54.42 28.46 -11.13
N ALA A 677 -55.60 29.11 -11.11
CA ALA A 677 -56.84 28.51 -11.59
C ALA A 677 -56.71 28.04 -13.06
N GLY A 678 -56.93 26.75 -13.31
CA GLY A 678 -56.81 26.13 -14.62
C GLY A 678 -55.44 25.51 -14.92
N GLU A 679 -54.42 25.76 -14.09
CA GLU A 679 -53.23 24.91 -14.04
C GLU A 679 -53.60 23.62 -13.33
N GLN A 680 -53.57 22.51 -14.07
CA GLN A 680 -53.43 21.22 -13.41
C GLN A 680 -52.02 21.18 -12.80
N PRO A 681 -51.83 20.54 -11.64
CA PRO A 681 -50.49 20.15 -11.25
C PRO A 681 -49.90 19.47 -12.47
N ALA A 682 -48.82 20.01 -13.04
CA ALA A 682 -47.93 19.15 -13.79
C ALA A 682 -47.67 18.03 -12.79
N ALA A 683 -48.25 16.86 -13.05
CA ALA A 683 -48.11 15.74 -12.14
C ALA A 683 -46.62 15.69 -11.82
N SER A 684 -46.31 15.78 -10.52
CA SER A 684 -44.96 15.51 -10.06
C SER A 684 -44.83 13.99 -10.18
N GLY A 685 -44.72 13.56 -11.44
CA GLY A 685 -45.16 12.28 -11.99
C GLY A 685 -45.14 12.41 -13.52
N PRO A 686 -44.21 11.75 -14.23
CA PRO A 686 -44.04 11.94 -15.67
C PRO A 686 -45.33 11.62 -16.43
N GLY A 687 -45.56 12.35 -17.52
CA GLY A 687 -46.72 12.20 -18.39
C GLY A 687 -46.93 10.79 -18.96
N SER A 688 -48.15 10.55 -19.44
CA SER A 688 -48.70 9.30 -19.98
C SER A 688 -47.70 8.44 -20.81
N PRO A 689 -47.70 7.09 -20.69
CA PRO A 689 -46.62 6.24 -21.20
C PRO A 689 -46.59 6.13 -22.73
N ALA A 690 -45.39 6.20 -23.31
CA ALA A 690 -45.09 5.53 -24.57
C ALA A 690 -45.11 4.00 -24.35
N GLU A 691 -45.66 3.22 -25.28
CA GLU A 691 -45.76 1.75 -25.18
C GLU A 691 -44.36 1.11 -25.03
N GLY A 692 -43.99 0.67 -23.82
CA GLY A 692 -42.75 -0.06 -23.57
C GLY A 692 -42.76 -1.50 -24.08
N LEU A 693 -41.59 -2.03 -24.47
CA LEU A 693 -41.40 -3.41 -24.91
C LEU A 693 -41.61 -4.39 -23.75
N ARG A 694 -42.39 -5.45 -23.97
CA ARG A 694 -42.65 -6.51 -22.99
C ARG A 694 -42.26 -7.86 -23.54
N ALA A 695 -41.49 -8.62 -22.75
CA ALA A 695 -41.11 -9.99 -23.07
C ALA A 695 -41.30 -10.92 -21.86
N VAL A 696 -41.68 -12.17 -22.10
CA VAL A 696 -41.67 -13.24 -21.10
C VAL A 696 -40.50 -14.14 -21.44
N LEU A 697 -39.61 -14.35 -20.47
CA LEU A 697 -38.42 -15.18 -20.60
C LEU A 697 -38.58 -16.42 -19.72
N PRO A 698 -38.23 -17.62 -20.22
CA PRO A 698 -38.37 -18.85 -19.46
C PRO A 698 -37.43 -18.88 -18.25
N ALA A 699 -37.74 -19.70 -17.24
CA ALA A 699 -36.91 -19.95 -16.06
C ALA A 699 -35.57 -20.67 -16.38
N HIS A 700 -34.70 -20.07 -17.19
CA HIS A 700 -33.48 -20.69 -17.72
C HIS A 700 -32.26 -19.73 -17.62
N PRO A 701 -31.03 -20.22 -17.34
CA PRO A 701 -29.84 -19.35 -17.18
C PRO A 701 -29.55 -18.43 -18.38
N THR A 702 -29.87 -18.87 -19.60
CA THR A 702 -29.69 -18.05 -20.82
C THR A 702 -30.63 -16.85 -20.89
N SER A 703 -31.70 -16.81 -20.07
CA SER A 703 -32.67 -15.72 -19.98
C SER A 703 -32.06 -14.44 -19.42
N VAL A 704 -31.02 -14.49 -18.59
CA VAL A 704 -30.30 -13.28 -18.13
C VAL A 704 -29.65 -12.57 -19.32
N SER A 705 -28.98 -13.33 -20.19
CA SER A 705 -28.39 -12.81 -21.43
C SER A 705 -29.46 -12.31 -22.41
N ALA A 706 -30.65 -12.93 -22.41
CA ALA A 706 -31.78 -12.45 -23.21
C ALA A 706 -32.34 -11.12 -22.67
N ALA A 707 -32.47 -10.97 -21.35
CA ALA A 707 -32.91 -9.73 -20.70
C ALA A 707 -31.95 -8.56 -21.00
N ARG A 708 -30.63 -8.78 -20.89
CA ARG A 708 -29.62 -7.77 -21.28
C ARG A 708 -29.75 -7.35 -22.74
N ARG A 709 -29.94 -8.31 -23.65
CA ARG A 709 -30.13 -8.01 -25.08
C ARG A 709 -31.40 -7.21 -25.35
N LEU A 710 -32.50 -7.53 -24.66
CA LEU A 710 -33.77 -6.80 -24.80
C LEU A 710 -33.62 -5.35 -24.34
N VAL A 711 -33.01 -5.12 -23.17
CA VAL A 711 -32.74 -3.76 -22.68
C VAL A 711 -31.84 -3.00 -23.64
N ALA A 712 -30.73 -3.61 -24.09
CA ALA A 712 -29.82 -2.98 -25.04
C ALA A 712 -30.52 -2.63 -26.37
N GLN A 713 -31.35 -3.53 -26.91
CA GLN A 713 -32.08 -3.29 -28.16
C GLN A 713 -33.06 -2.12 -28.06
N GLU A 714 -33.78 -1.99 -26.95
CA GLU A 714 -34.72 -0.88 -26.74
C GLU A 714 -34.01 0.46 -26.54
N ILE A 715 -32.86 0.46 -25.84
CA ILE A 715 -32.01 1.65 -25.73
C ILE A 715 -31.50 2.07 -27.10
N ASP A 716 -30.93 1.13 -27.85
CA ASP A 716 -30.35 1.40 -29.17
C ASP A 716 -31.42 1.84 -30.19
N ALA A 717 -32.70 1.49 -29.99
CA ALA A 717 -33.80 1.86 -30.87
C ALA A 717 -34.51 3.17 -30.50
N HIS A 718 -34.56 3.53 -29.22
CA HIS A 718 -35.44 4.61 -28.73
C HIS A 718 -34.75 5.66 -27.83
N ALA A 719 -33.47 5.49 -27.52
CA ALA A 719 -32.70 6.38 -26.65
C ALA A 719 -31.45 6.96 -27.32
N ASP A 720 -31.58 7.40 -28.59
CA ASP A 720 -30.52 8.12 -29.30
C ASP A 720 -30.13 9.39 -28.53
N GLY A 721 -28.91 9.42 -27.99
CA GLY A 721 -28.37 10.51 -27.16
C GLY A 721 -28.24 10.20 -25.66
N LEU A 722 -28.67 9.02 -25.21
CA LEU A 722 -28.43 8.56 -23.83
C LEU A 722 -26.92 8.38 -23.58
N ALA A 723 -26.47 8.82 -22.40
CA ALA A 723 -25.06 8.68 -21.99
C ALA A 723 -24.64 7.20 -21.97
N PRO A 724 -23.44 6.83 -22.49
CA PRO A 724 -22.96 5.45 -22.48
C PRO A 724 -22.99 4.79 -21.09
N GLU A 725 -22.71 5.58 -20.06
CA GLU A 725 -22.70 5.15 -18.67
C GLU A 725 -24.09 4.68 -18.20
N CYS A 726 -25.15 5.38 -18.63
CA CYS A 726 -26.54 5.01 -18.32
C CYS A 726 -26.95 3.69 -18.98
N ARG A 727 -26.42 3.42 -20.19
CA ARG A 727 -26.66 2.15 -20.88
C ARG A 727 -25.99 0.99 -20.16
N ASP A 728 -24.74 1.15 -19.74
CA ASP A 728 -23.99 0.11 -19.03
C ASP A 728 -24.60 -0.17 -17.64
N ALA A 729 -24.99 0.88 -16.93
CA ALA A 729 -25.76 0.81 -15.69
C ALA A 729 -27.07 0.01 -15.85
N ALA A 730 -27.87 0.31 -16.87
CA ALA A 730 -29.13 -0.40 -17.11
C ALA A 730 -28.92 -1.89 -17.46
N ILE A 731 -27.86 -2.19 -18.22
CA ILE A 731 -27.49 -3.57 -18.58
C ILE A 731 -27.01 -4.36 -17.35
N LEU A 732 -26.24 -3.71 -16.46
CA LEU A 732 -25.78 -4.30 -15.21
C LEU A 732 -26.97 -4.58 -14.27
N ALA A 733 -27.81 -3.59 -14.03
CA ALA A 733 -28.95 -3.70 -13.12
C ALA A 733 -29.97 -4.75 -13.58
N VAL A 734 -30.30 -4.82 -14.88
CA VAL A 734 -31.19 -5.89 -15.39
C VAL A 734 -30.56 -7.27 -15.26
N SER A 735 -29.23 -7.39 -15.36
CA SER A 735 -28.53 -8.65 -15.16
C SER A 735 -28.71 -9.15 -13.73
N GLU A 736 -28.58 -8.27 -12.75
CA GLU A 736 -28.76 -8.59 -11.33
C GLU A 736 -30.21 -8.92 -10.99
N LEU A 737 -31.17 -8.11 -11.46
CA LEU A 737 -32.59 -8.37 -11.22
C LEU A 737 -33.07 -9.66 -11.88
N ALA A 738 -32.68 -9.92 -13.13
CA ALA A 738 -33.04 -11.16 -13.82
C ALA A 738 -32.38 -12.38 -13.15
N THR A 739 -31.14 -12.26 -12.70
CA THR A 739 -30.47 -13.33 -11.94
C THR A 739 -31.19 -13.60 -10.63
N ASN A 740 -31.53 -12.56 -9.87
CA ASN A 740 -32.25 -12.71 -8.61
C ASN A 740 -33.63 -13.34 -8.83
N ALA A 741 -34.37 -12.88 -9.82
CA ALA A 741 -35.68 -13.43 -10.17
C ALA A 741 -35.59 -14.92 -10.54
N LEU A 742 -34.61 -15.32 -11.36
CA LEU A 742 -34.44 -16.72 -11.77
C LEU A 742 -33.98 -17.63 -10.62
N VAL A 743 -33.02 -17.17 -9.81
CA VAL A 743 -32.44 -17.95 -8.70
C VAL A 743 -33.42 -18.09 -7.54
N HIS A 744 -34.20 -17.05 -7.24
CA HIS A 744 -35.07 -17.04 -6.06
C HIS A 744 -36.53 -17.39 -6.35
N ALA A 745 -37.06 -17.12 -7.55
CA ALA A 745 -38.44 -17.47 -7.88
C ALA A 745 -38.56 -18.79 -8.65
N GLY A 746 -37.55 -19.15 -9.46
CA GLY A 746 -37.59 -20.35 -10.30
C GLY A 746 -38.70 -20.35 -11.35
N THR A 747 -39.36 -19.21 -11.60
CA THR A 747 -40.45 -19.07 -12.57
C THR A 747 -39.99 -18.31 -13.80
N ASP A 748 -40.82 -18.36 -14.86
CA ASP A 748 -40.69 -17.43 -15.98
C ASP A 748 -40.67 -15.98 -15.46
N ILE A 749 -39.80 -15.15 -16.05
CA ILE A 749 -39.66 -13.74 -15.68
C ILE A 749 -40.25 -12.88 -16.79
N ARG A 750 -41.01 -11.86 -16.42
CA ARG A 750 -41.53 -10.87 -17.37
C ARG A 750 -40.69 -9.61 -17.28
N VAL A 751 -40.06 -9.22 -18.39
CA VAL A 751 -39.25 -8.01 -18.49
C VAL A 751 -40.02 -6.96 -19.29
N CYS A 752 -40.21 -5.78 -18.73
CA CYS A 752 -40.78 -4.61 -19.39
C CYS A 752 -39.70 -3.53 -19.47
N VAL A 753 -39.45 -2.98 -20.66
CA VAL A 753 -38.45 -1.94 -20.88
C VAL A 753 -39.12 -0.74 -21.51
N THR A 754 -38.90 0.44 -20.97
CA THR A 754 -39.34 1.71 -21.54
C THR A 754 -38.12 2.62 -21.65
N ALA A 755 -37.71 2.93 -22.88
CA ALA A 755 -36.52 3.74 -23.16
C ALA A 755 -36.91 5.04 -23.87
N CYS A 756 -36.24 6.14 -23.53
CA CYS A 756 -36.33 7.42 -24.23
C CYS A 756 -34.97 8.11 -24.24
N PRO A 757 -34.77 9.21 -25.01
CA PRO A 757 -33.48 9.89 -25.11
C PRO A 757 -32.92 10.41 -23.78
N THR A 758 -33.76 10.55 -22.76
CA THR A 758 -33.38 11.06 -21.44
C THR A 758 -33.20 9.97 -20.39
N GLY A 759 -33.61 8.72 -20.61
CA GLY A 759 -33.44 7.62 -19.65
C GLY A 759 -34.19 6.33 -19.97
N VAL A 760 -34.02 5.32 -19.13
CA VAL A 760 -34.55 3.95 -19.29
C VAL A 760 -35.17 3.47 -17.99
N ARG A 761 -36.38 2.91 -18.06
CA ARG A 761 -37.04 2.17 -16.97
C ARG A 761 -37.12 0.70 -17.35
N VAL A 762 -36.72 -0.17 -16.42
CA VAL A 762 -36.80 -1.62 -16.59
C VAL A 762 -37.55 -2.22 -15.42
N GLU A 763 -38.51 -3.10 -15.71
CA GLU A 763 -39.30 -3.82 -14.72
C GLU A 763 -39.11 -5.33 -14.92
N VAL A 764 -38.74 -6.05 -13.86
CA VAL A 764 -38.57 -7.50 -13.86
C VAL A 764 -39.58 -8.09 -12.87
N ARG A 765 -40.55 -8.83 -13.40
CA ARG A 765 -41.58 -9.49 -12.62
C ARG A 765 -41.33 -10.99 -12.53
N ASP A 766 -41.43 -11.52 -11.32
CA ASP A 766 -41.26 -12.93 -10.98
C ASP A 766 -42.43 -13.47 -10.12
N GLY A 767 -42.52 -14.79 -9.95
CA GLY A 767 -43.60 -15.47 -9.23
C GLY A 767 -43.41 -15.63 -7.72
N SER A 768 -42.39 -15.00 -7.11
CA SER A 768 -42.13 -15.06 -5.66
C SER A 768 -42.91 -13.96 -4.93
N ALA A 769 -43.58 -14.33 -3.82
CA ALA A 769 -44.33 -13.40 -2.97
C ALA A 769 -43.44 -12.69 -1.92
N HIS A 770 -42.19 -13.14 -1.73
CA HIS A 770 -41.30 -12.60 -0.70
C HIS A 770 -40.47 -11.43 -1.22
N SER A 771 -40.40 -10.35 -0.43
CA SER A 771 -39.57 -9.19 -0.77
C SER A 771 -38.09 -9.55 -0.67
N PRO A 772 -37.26 -9.11 -1.62
CA PRO A 772 -35.84 -9.34 -1.51
C PRO A 772 -35.29 -8.55 -0.31
N VAL A 773 -34.81 -9.24 0.71
CA VAL A 773 -34.28 -8.62 1.94
C VAL A 773 -32.81 -8.23 1.71
N PRO A 774 -32.44 -6.95 1.91
CA PRO A 774 -31.04 -6.53 1.93
C PRO A 774 -30.31 -7.27 3.05
N ARG A 775 -29.36 -8.15 2.70
CA ARG A 775 -28.69 -8.95 3.72
C ARG A 775 -27.59 -8.15 4.42
N ARG A 776 -27.53 -8.19 5.76
CA ARG A 776 -26.36 -7.73 6.57
C ARG A 776 -25.38 -8.88 6.69
N HIS A 777 -24.09 -8.66 6.36
CA HIS A 777 -23.13 -9.76 6.24
C HIS A 777 -21.87 -9.58 7.07
N SER A 778 -21.46 -10.70 7.67
CA SER A 778 -20.13 -10.93 8.25
C SER A 778 -19.07 -11.04 7.13
N VAL A 779 -17.81 -10.83 7.51
CA VAL A 779 -16.63 -10.73 6.62
C VAL A 779 -16.37 -12.00 5.78
N THR A 780 -17.06 -13.11 6.06
CA THR A 780 -16.91 -14.43 5.43
C THR A 780 -18.02 -14.79 4.43
N ALA A 781 -19.06 -13.97 4.26
CA ALA A 781 -20.17 -14.30 3.35
C ALA A 781 -19.88 -13.89 1.89
N ALA A 782 -19.92 -14.86 0.98
CA ALA A 782 -19.53 -14.71 -0.43
C ALA A 782 -20.63 -14.17 -1.38
N THR A 783 -21.89 -13.99 -0.94
CA THR A 783 -23.02 -13.62 -1.83
C THR A 783 -24.11 -12.84 -1.10
N GLY A 784 -25.01 -12.12 -1.79
CA GLY A 784 -26.10 -11.32 -1.20
C GLY A 784 -26.11 -9.82 -1.56
N ARG A 785 -25.34 -9.42 -2.58
CA ARG A 785 -25.05 -8.01 -2.92
C ARG A 785 -25.78 -7.49 -4.16
N GLY A 786 -26.53 -8.32 -4.89
CA GLY A 786 -27.15 -7.95 -6.17
C GLY A 786 -28.06 -6.71 -6.06
N LEU A 787 -28.82 -6.58 -4.97
CA LEU A 787 -29.60 -5.35 -4.73
C LEU A 787 -28.73 -4.13 -4.41
N ARG A 788 -27.55 -4.29 -3.80
CA ARG A 788 -26.60 -3.19 -3.60
C ARG A 788 -25.94 -2.76 -4.90
N LEU A 789 -25.69 -3.70 -5.82
CA LEU A 789 -25.20 -3.38 -7.16
C LEU A 789 -26.27 -2.61 -7.94
N VAL A 790 -27.55 -3.02 -7.86
CA VAL A 790 -28.65 -2.24 -8.42
C VAL A 790 -28.69 -0.86 -7.79
N ASP A 791 -28.72 -0.76 -6.47
CA ASP A 791 -28.77 0.50 -5.70
C ASP A 791 -27.61 1.47 -6.02
N ALA A 792 -26.41 0.94 -6.27
CA ALA A 792 -25.24 1.75 -6.63
C ALA A 792 -25.15 2.10 -8.12
N SER A 793 -25.86 1.38 -8.99
CA SER A 793 -25.74 1.50 -10.45
C SER A 793 -26.91 2.23 -11.10
N VAL A 794 -28.00 2.50 -10.38
CA VAL A 794 -29.23 3.08 -10.94
C VAL A 794 -29.67 4.29 -10.13
N ASP A 795 -30.42 5.20 -10.75
CA ASP A 795 -30.87 6.42 -10.07
C ASP A 795 -31.99 6.12 -9.07
N ARG A 796 -32.86 5.15 -9.40
CA ARG A 796 -33.98 4.70 -8.56
C ARG A 796 -34.30 3.23 -8.80
N TRP A 797 -34.73 2.54 -7.76
CA TRP A 797 -35.34 1.21 -7.89
C TRP A 797 -36.30 0.97 -6.72
N ASP A 798 -37.30 0.12 -6.93
CA ASP A 798 -38.24 -0.28 -5.89
C ASP A 798 -38.88 -1.64 -6.21
N VAL A 799 -39.70 -2.16 -5.29
CA VAL A 799 -40.40 -3.44 -5.40
C VAL A 799 -41.89 -3.22 -5.27
N ALA A 800 -42.62 -3.39 -6.37
CA ALA A 800 -44.07 -3.48 -6.36
C ALA A 800 -44.51 -4.93 -6.08
N ARG A 801 -45.30 -5.15 -5.02
CA ARG A 801 -45.83 -6.47 -4.69
C ARG A 801 -47.12 -6.76 -5.45
N HIS A 802 -47.29 -8.01 -5.88
CA HIS A 802 -48.52 -8.52 -6.47
C HIS A 802 -48.96 -9.80 -5.75
N ARG A 803 -50.21 -10.23 -5.95
CA ARG A 803 -50.72 -11.45 -5.30
C ARG A 803 -50.03 -12.73 -5.77
N ASP A 804 -49.62 -12.78 -7.04
CA ASP A 804 -48.97 -13.95 -7.66
C ASP A 804 -47.46 -13.74 -7.90
N GLY A 805 -46.83 -12.79 -7.20
CA GLY A 805 -45.42 -12.48 -7.41
C GLY A 805 -45.01 -11.05 -7.04
N LYS A 806 -43.84 -10.62 -7.50
CA LYS A 806 -43.34 -9.26 -7.30
C LYS A 806 -42.77 -8.70 -8.59
N THR A 807 -42.77 -7.38 -8.72
CA THR A 807 -42.09 -6.64 -9.78
C THR A 807 -41.01 -5.79 -9.13
N VAL A 808 -39.75 -6.10 -9.44
CA VAL A 808 -38.62 -5.25 -9.08
C VAL A 808 -38.30 -4.38 -10.29
N TRP A 809 -38.26 -3.07 -10.11
CA TRP A 809 -38.03 -2.13 -11.20
C TRP A 809 -36.92 -1.16 -10.86
N PHE A 810 -36.23 -0.66 -11.88
CA PHE A 810 -35.24 0.41 -11.75
C PHE A 810 -35.32 1.43 -12.89
N GLU A 811 -34.75 2.61 -12.66
CA GLU A 811 -34.65 3.72 -13.59
C GLU A 811 -33.19 4.21 -13.68
N VAL A 812 -32.73 4.47 -14.91
CA VAL A 812 -31.44 5.10 -15.18
C VAL A 812 -31.65 6.30 -16.10
N GLY A 813 -31.15 7.48 -15.73
CA GLY A 813 -31.48 8.78 -16.32
C GLY A 813 -32.86 9.30 -15.89
N ARG A 814 -33.51 10.06 -16.76
CA ARG A 814 -34.90 10.56 -16.66
C ARG A 814 -35.80 9.87 -17.69
N PRO A 815 -36.13 8.57 -17.53
CA PRO A 815 -37.09 7.90 -18.40
C PRO A 815 -38.48 8.56 -18.32
N ALA A 816 -39.20 8.65 -19.45
CA ALA A 816 -40.62 9.00 -19.44
C ALA A 816 -41.42 7.82 -18.83
N GLY A 817 -42.11 8.07 -17.73
CA GLY A 817 -42.69 7.05 -16.85
C GLY A 817 -43.73 6.14 -17.51
N ALA A 818 -43.55 4.83 -17.35
CA ALA A 818 -44.64 3.87 -17.42
C ALA A 818 -45.28 3.80 -16.02
N ALA A 819 -46.57 4.17 -15.91
CA ALA A 819 -47.33 3.93 -14.69
C ALA A 819 -47.43 2.42 -14.44
N SER A 820 -47.20 1.97 -13.20
CA SER A 820 -47.61 0.64 -12.77
C SER A 820 -49.12 0.56 -12.86
N THR A 821 -49.63 -0.25 -13.78
CA THR A 821 -51.07 -0.50 -13.92
C THR A 821 -51.58 -1.25 -12.69
N ASP A 822 -52.36 -0.55 -11.87
CA ASP A 822 -53.17 -1.11 -10.80
C ASP A 822 -54.54 -1.48 -11.38
N ASP A 823 -54.90 -2.77 -11.34
CA ASP A 823 -56.26 -3.35 -11.47
C ASP A 823 -56.10 -4.87 -11.27
N THR A 824 -56.88 -5.64 -10.50
CA THR A 824 -58.27 -5.55 -10.07
C THR A 824 -58.44 -6.40 -8.80
N ASP A 825 -59.36 -5.98 -7.95
CA ASP A 825 -59.84 -6.66 -6.75
C ASP A 825 -60.53 -8.00 -7.08
N VAL A 826 -60.08 -9.10 -6.45
CA VAL A 826 -60.76 -10.41 -6.46
C VAL A 826 -60.77 -10.96 -5.03
N ALA A 827 -61.91 -11.49 -4.58
CA ALA A 827 -62.11 -11.98 -3.22
C ALA A 827 -61.15 -13.15 -2.85
N PRO A 828 -60.77 -13.30 -1.56
CA PRO A 828 -59.84 -14.34 -1.12
C PRO A 828 -60.48 -15.75 -1.18
N GLU A 829 -59.78 -16.69 -1.81
CA GLU A 829 -60.00 -18.13 -1.57
C GLU A 829 -59.33 -18.52 -0.25
N GLU A 830 -60.04 -19.29 0.59
CA GLU A 830 -59.55 -19.81 1.87
C GLU A 830 -58.35 -20.75 1.67
N VAL A 831 -57.13 -20.20 1.81
CA VAL A 831 -55.91 -21.02 1.89
C VAL A 831 -55.87 -21.68 3.26
N ARG A 832 -55.90 -23.03 3.29
CA ARG A 832 -55.67 -23.79 4.53
C ARG A 832 -54.24 -23.55 5.02
N THR A 833 -54.11 -22.87 6.16
CA THR A 833 -52.83 -22.62 6.84
C THR A 833 -52.55 -23.68 7.89
N VAL A 834 -51.28 -24.06 8.03
CA VAL A 834 -50.76 -24.95 9.06
C VAL A 834 -49.99 -24.10 10.07
N HIS A 835 -50.30 -24.25 11.36
CA HIS A 835 -49.55 -23.60 12.43
C HIS A 835 -48.47 -24.56 12.93
N VAL A 836 -47.21 -24.12 12.91
CA VAL A 836 -46.07 -24.89 13.42
C VAL A 836 -45.44 -24.14 14.57
N ALA A 837 -45.31 -24.79 15.73
CA ALA A 837 -44.65 -24.24 16.91
C ALA A 837 -43.26 -24.87 17.08
N LEU A 838 -42.21 -24.08 16.90
CA LEU A 838 -40.83 -24.47 17.15
C LEU A 838 -40.48 -24.09 18.59
N LEU A 839 -40.18 -25.07 19.45
CA LEU A 839 -39.95 -24.84 20.87
C LEU A 839 -38.46 -24.92 21.21
N GLY A 840 -37.92 -23.91 21.89
CA GLY A 840 -36.54 -23.87 22.39
C GLY A 840 -35.47 -23.72 21.30
N VAL A 841 -35.73 -22.99 20.21
CA VAL A 841 -34.80 -22.81 19.09
C VAL A 841 -33.51 -22.14 19.57
N PRO A 842 -32.32 -22.76 19.45
CA PRO A 842 -31.05 -22.14 19.82
C PRO A 842 -30.68 -21.07 18.79
N LEU A 843 -30.82 -19.79 19.16
CA LEU A 843 -30.74 -18.68 18.21
C LEU A 843 -29.37 -18.58 17.53
N ALA A 844 -28.28 -18.68 18.30
CA ALA A 844 -26.93 -18.60 17.75
C ALA A 844 -26.63 -19.76 16.77
N ALA A 845 -27.10 -20.97 17.06
CA ALA A 845 -26.91 -22.13 16.20
C ALA A 845 -27.80 -22.10 14.95
N HIS A 846 -29.04 -21.60 15.07
CA HIS A 846 -29.94 -21.37 13.94
C HIS A 846 -29.34 -20.35 12.95
N TRP A 847 -28.83 -19.23 13.44
CA TRP A 847 -28.24 -18.20 12.58
C TRP A 847 -26.92 -18.66 11.93
N ALA A 848 -26.09 -19.39 12.66
CA ALA A 848 -24.91 -20.04 12.07
C ALA A 848 -25.29 -21.07 10.99
N TRP A 849 -26.34 -21.86 11.22
CA TRP A 849 -26.86 -22.82 10.23
C TRP A 849 -27.42 -22.12 8.99
N GLN A 850 -28.23 -21.08 9.16
CA GLN A 850 -28.81 -20.27 8.08
C GLN A 850 -27.74 -19.75 7.11
N GLU A 851 -26.61 -19.26 7.63
CA GLU A 851 -25.49 -18.81 6.81
C GLU A 851 -24.81 -19.97 6.06
N GLN A 852 -24.62 -21.12 6.71
CA GLN A 852 -24.02 -22.31 6.10
C GLN A 852 -24.91 -22.94 5.03
N ALA A 853 -26.20 -23.10 5.31
CA ALA A 853 -27.18 -23.68 4.40
C ALA A 853 -27.30 -22.89 3.09
N ALA A 854 -27.34 -21.56 3.18
CA ALA A 854 -27.38 -20.70 2.00
C ALA A 854 -26.12 -20.78 1.14
N GLY A 855 -24.96 -21.08 1.73
CA GLY A 855 -23.69 -21.33 1.01
C GLY A 855 -23.69 -22.68 0.32
N LEU A 856 -24.06 -23.73 1.05
CA LEU A 856 -24.12 -25.12 0.56
C LEU A 856 -25.10 -25.28 -0.61
N LEU A 857 -26.32 -24.75 -0.51
CA LEU A 857 -27.33 -24.81 -1.57
C LEU A 857 -26.86 -24.17 -2.87
N ARG A 858 -26.02 -23.12 -2.80
CA ARG A 858 -25.52 -22.40 -3.97
C ARG A 858 -24.37 -23.13 -4.64
N GLU A 859 -23.42 -23.65 -3.88
CA GLU A 859 -22.37 -24.50 -4.46
C GLU A 859 -22.98 -25.79 -5.06
N HIS A 860 -24.05 -26.31 -4.45
CA HIS A 860 -24.81 -27.44 -5.00
C HIS A 860 -25.59 -27.07 -6.27
N LEU A 861 -26.19 -25.88 -6.35
CA LEU A 861 -26.80 -25.37 -7.58
C LEU A 861 -25.76 -25.32 -8.71
N LEU A 862 -24.57 -24.76 -8.46
CA LEU A 862 -23.50 -24.69 -9.46
C LEU A 862 -23.06 -26.06 -9.99
N LEU A 863 -23.06 -27.08 -9.12
CA LEU A 863 -22.77 -28.45 -9.51
C LEU A 863 -23.88 -29.06 -10.39
N THR A 864 -25.15 -28.77 -10.07
CA THR A 864 -26.32 -29.43 -10.66
C THR A 864 -26.91 -28.71 -11.87
N LEU A 865 -26.53 -27.44 -12.10
CA LEU A 865 -27.06 -26.58 -13.17
C LEU A 865 -26.95 -27.18 -14.58
N GLU A 866 -25.91 -27.97 -14.85
CA GLU A 866 -25.71 -28.61 -16.16
C GLU A 866 -26.42 -29.97 -16.29
N GLU A 867 -26.72 -30.63 -15.17
CA GLU A 867 -27.17 -32.03 -15.12
C GLU A 867 -28.69 -32.15 -14.88
N ASP A 868 -29.30 -31.16 -14.22
CA ASP A 868 -30.71 -31.20 -13.82
C ASP A 868 -31.48 -29.92 -14.22
N PRO A 869 -32.41 -30.01 -15.20
CA PRO A 869 -33.23 -28.88 -15.63
C PRO A 869 -34.11 -28.26 -14.52
N GLY A 870 -34.43 -29.02 -13.47
CA GLY A 870 -35.21 -28.57 -12.31
C GLY A 870 -34.36 -28.09 -11.13
N ALA A 871 -33.03 -28.05 -11.25
CA ALA A 871 -32.14 -27.60 -10.17
C ALA A 871 -32.46 -26.17 -9.71
N MET A 872 -32.83 -25.28 -10.65
CA MET A 872 -33.18 -23.89 -10.35
C MET A 872 -34.48 -23.79 -9.54
N GLU A 873 -35.52 -24.53 -9.94
CA GLU A 873 -36.82 -24.54 -9.25
C GLU A 873 -36.70 -25.04 -7.82
N ARG A 874 -35.92 -26.12 -7.59
CA ARG A 874 -35.69 -26.67 -6.25
C ARG A 874 -34.79 -25.77 -5.39
N HIS A 875 -33.77 -25.14 -5.98
CA HIS A 875 -32.96 -24.15 -5.27
C HIS A 875 -33.77 -22.92 -4.87
N ALA A 876 -34.69 -22.47 -5.73
CA ALA A 876 -35.62 -21.38 -5.44
C ALA A 876 -36.55 -21.77 -4.28
N ALA A 877 -37.17 -22.95 -4.32
CA ALA A 877 -38.02 -23.46 -3.24
C ALA A 877 -37.26 -23.58 -1.91
N ALA A 878 -36.03 -24.10 -1.93
CA ALA A 878 -35.17 -24.20 -0.75
C ALA A 878 -34.77 -22.82 -0.20
N SER A 879 -34.45 -21.86 -1.07
CA SER A 879 -34.12 -20.49 -0.68
C SER A 879 -35.32 -19.76 -0.07
N ASP A 880 -36.51 -19.96 -0.64
CA ASP A 880 -37.78 -19.42 -0.14
C ASP A 880 -38.05 -19.90 1.30
N ALA A 881 -37.84 -21.20 1.56
CA ALA A 881 -37.96 -21.77 2.89
C ALA A 881 -36.94 -21.20 3.90
N LEU A 882 -35.68 -20.98 3.49
CA LEU A 882 -34.67 -20.35 4.35
C LEU A 882 -35.05 -18.91 4.71
N ASP A 883 -35.54 -18.14 3.74
CA ASP A 883 -35.96 -16.76 3.96
C ASP A 883 -37.18 -16.68 4.88
N GLN A 884 -38.14 -17.60 4.77
CA GLN A 884 -39.28 -17.70 5.70
C GLN A 884 -38.85 -17.99 7.14
N LEU A 885 -37.91 -18.92 7.35
CA LEU A 885 -37.39 -19.19 8.68
C LEU A 885 -36.66 -17.98 9.26
N ARG A 886 -35.91 -17.25 8.41
CA ARG A 886 -35.16 -16.06 8.80
C ARG A 886 -36.05 -14.89 9.22
N GLU A 887 -37.22 -14.73 8.59
CA GLU A 887 -38.16 -13.65 8.91
C GLU A 887 -38.79 -13.84 10.29
N VAL A 888 -39.03 -15.09 10.70
CA VAL A 888 -39.83 -15.40 11.90
C VAL A 888 -38.95 -15.73 13.12
N VAL A 889 -37.73 -16.25 12.92
CA VAL A 889 -36.81 -16.56 14.02
C VAL A 889 -35.98 -15.32 14.40
N PRO A 890 -36.03 -14.86 15.65
CA PRO A 890 -35.30 -13.65 16.06
C PRO A 890 -33.77 -13.81 16.01
N GLU A 891 -33.06 -12.71 15.78
CA GLU A 891 -31.59 -12.67 15.84
C GLU A 891 -31.05 -12.84 17.26
N ALA A 892 -29.93 -13.55 17.39
CA ALA A 892 -29.22 -13.66 18.66
C ALA A 892 -28.52 -12.33 19.01
N ARG A 893 -28.69 -11.84 20.24
CA ARG A 893 -27.99 -10.62 20.69
C ARG A 893 -26.49 -10.91 20.91
N PRO A 894 -25.60 -9.94 20.61
CA PRO A 894 -24.17 -10.09 20.88
C PRO A 894 -23.92 -10.38 22.38
N GLY A 895 -23.23 -11.48 22.68
CA GLY A 895 -22.88 -11.88 24.05
C GLY A 895 -23.79 -12.92 24.71
N GLU A 896 -24.83 -13.40 24.02
CA GLU A 896 -25.76 -14.43 24.52
C GLU A 896 -25.72 -15.73 23.67
N PRO A 897 -24.64 -16.55 23.75
CA PRO A 897 -24.48 -17.74 22.91
C PRO A 897 -25.49 -18.86 23.19
N ASP A 898 -26.10 -18.87 24.39
CA ASP A 898 -27.06 -19.90 24.83
C ASP A 898 -28.54 -19.43 24.74
N ALA A 899 -28.82 -18.36 24.01
CA ALA A 899 -30.17 -17.83 23.86
C ALA A 899 -31.09 -18.80 23.10
N VAL A 900 -32.29 -19.03 23.65
CA VAL A 900 -33.34 -19.86 23.05
C VAL A 900 -34.65 -19.09 22.88
N ALA A 901 -35.42 -19.39 21.84
CA ALA A 901 -36.75 -18.80 21.62
C ALA A 901 -37.79 -19.83 21.17
N ASP A 902 -39.05 -19.60 21.56
CA ASP A 902 -40.21 -20.30 21.01
C ASP A 902 -40.78 -19.48 19.85
N VAL A 903 -40.97 -20.11 18.69
CA VAL A 903 -41.35 -19.45 17.43
C VAL A 903 -42.60 -20.10 16.86
N LEU A 904 -43.60 -19.29 16.49
CA LEU A 904 -44.83 -19.76 15.86
C LEU A 904 -44.84 -19.38 14.38
N LEU A 905 -44.80 -20.38 13.51
CA LEU A 905 -44.88 -20.24 12.05
C LEU A 905 -46.32 -20.45 11.57
N GLN A 906 -46.76 -19.63 10.63
CA GLN A 906 -48.00 -19.84 9.88
C GLN A 906 -47.62 -20.16 8.44
N LEU A 907 -47.77 -21.43 8.05
CA LEU A 907 -47.30 -21.93 6.75
C LEU A 907 -48.49 -22.26 5.84
N SER A 908 -48.40 -21.86 4.57
CA SER A 908 -49.29 -22.35 3.52
C SER A 908 -48.91 -23.77 3.10
N ALA A 909 -49.79 -24.49 2.38
CA ALA A 909 -49.45 -25.79 1.80
C ALA A 909 -48.21 -25.74 0.87
N ARG A 910 -48.01 -24.62 0.15
CA ARG A 910 -46.83 -24.39 -0.70
C ARG A 910 -45.56 -24.20 0.14
N SER A 911 -45.66 -23.48 1.25
CA SER A 911 -44.54 -23.24 2.18
C SER A 911 -44.09 -24.52 2.88
N VAL A 912 -45.02 -25.43 3.19
CA VAL A 912 -44.67 -26.77 3.71
C VAL A 912 -43.88 -27.56 2.66
N GLN A 913 -44.28 -27.51 1.39
CA GLN A 913 -43.55 -28.16 0.30
C GLN A 913 -42.15 -27.56 0.10
N SER A 914 -42.00 -26.23 0.18
CA SER A 914 -40.69 -25.56 0.12
C SER A 914 -39.73 -26.02 1.23
N MET A 915 -40.25 -26.33 2.42
CA MET A 915 -39.46 -26.85 3.54
C MET A 915 -38.97 -28.29 3.30
N ASP A 916 -39.78 -29.14 2.66
CA ASP A 916 -39.37 -30.48 2.24
C ASP A 916 -38.28 -30.42 1.15
N GLU A 917 -38.41 -29.48 0.20
CA GLU A 917 -37.39 -29.23 -0.83
C GLU A 917 -36.07 -28.71 -0.25
N LEU A 918 -36.14 -27.85 0.78
CA LEU A 918 -34.97 -27.39 1.53
C LEU A 918 -34.20 -28.55 2.15
N ASP A 919 -34.89 -29.47 2.84
CA ASP A 919 -34.26 -30.64 3.47
C ASP A 919 -33.62 -31.56 2.44
N GLY A 920 -34.33 -31.84 1.34
CA GLY A 920 -33.82 -32.65 0.24
C GLY A 920 -32.58 -32.04 -0.43
N ALA A 921 -32.63 -30.75 -0.75
CA ALA A 921 -31.52 -30.05 -1.40
C ALA A 921 -30.28 -29.94 -0.50
N LEU A 922 -30.47 -29.74 0.81
CA LEU A 922 -29.37 -29.80 1.77
C LEU A 922 -28.80 -31.21 1.86
N CYS A 923 -29.61 -32.27 1.92
CA CYS A 923 -29.11 -33.65 1.93
C CYS A 923 -28.25 -33.97 0.69
N SER A 924 -28.72 -33.61 -0.51
CA SER A 924 -27.94 -33.81 -1.75
C SER A 924 -26.64 -32.97 -1.77
N ALA A 925 -26.67 -31.74 -1.24
CA ALA A 925 -25.47 -30.93 -1.08
C ALA A 925 -24.45 -31.59 -0.12
N ARG A 926 -24.92 -32.15 1.00
CA ARG A 926 -24.07 -32.87 1.98
C ARG A 926 -23.44 -34.12 1.36
N GLU A 927 -24.21 -34.92 0.62
CA GLU A 927 -23.68 -36.09 -0.10
C GLU A 927 -22.60 -35.71 -1.11
N ALA A 928 -22.78 -34.59 -1.83
CA ALA A 928 -21.79 -34.07 -2.76
C ALA A 928 -20.53 -33.54 -2.06
N ALA A 929 -20.68 -32.86 -0.91
CA ALA A 929 -19.56 -32.41 -0.07
C ALA A 929 -18.77 -33.59 0.52
N GLY A 930 -19.46 -34.60 1.07
CA GLY A 930 -18.84 -35.83 1.59
C GLY A 930 -18.11 -36.66 0.53
N ALA A 931 -18.56 -36.57 -0.73
CA ALA A 931 -17.88 -37.16 -1.88
C ALA A 931 -16.70 -36.32 -2.40
N GLY A 932 -16.38 -35.18 -1.78
CA GLY A 932 -15.29 -34.28 -2.18
C GLY A 932 -15.57 -33.47 -3.45
N ARG A 933 -16.84 -33.31 -3.84
CA ARG A 933 -17.25 -32.55 -5.04
C ARG A 933 -17.55 -31.07 -4.76
N MET A 934 -17.51 -30.65 -3.50
CA MET A 934 -17.78 -29.27 -3.05
C MET A 934 -16.68 -28.82 -2.07
N LEU A 935 -16.38 -27.52 -2.00
CA LEU A 935 -15.35 -26.98 -1.10
C LEU A 935 -15.85 -26.70 0.32
N ALA A 936 -17.15 -26.47 0.52
CA ALA A 936 -17.68 -26.17 1.84
C ALA A 936 -17.48 -27.35 2.81
N SER A 937 -16.78 -27.10 3.92
CA SER A 937 -16.61 -28.03 5.04
C SER A 937 -17.63 -27.74 6.13
N GLU A 938 -18.36 -28.76 6.57
CA GLU A 938 -19.41 -28.65 7.59
C GLU A 938 -18.86 -28.33 9.00
N ARG A 939 -19.69 -27.65 9.80
CA ARG A 939 -19.56 -27.65 11.28
C ARG A 939 -20.69 -28.51 11.87
N PRO A 940 -20.41 -29.51 12.72
CA PRO A 940 -21.40 -30.50 13.16
C PRO A 940 -22.54 -29.93 14.02
N THR A 941 -22.38 -28.75 14.62
CA THR A 941 -23.35 -28.21 15.60
C THR A 941 -24.51 -27.46 14.97
N GLY A 942 -24.30 -26.82 13.81
CA GLY A 942 -25.36 -26.10 13.08
C GLY A 942 -26.30 -27.05 12.32
N ASP A 943 -25.76 -28.17 11.86
CA ASP A 943 -26.48 -29.11 11.00
C ASP A 943 -27.66 -29.80 11.71
N LEU A 944 -27.44 -30.20 12.97
CA LEU A 944 -28.49 -30.87 13.77
C LEU A 944 -29.71 -29.96 13.99
N VAL A 945 -29.50 -28.64 14.12
CA VAL A 945 -30.60 -27.67 14.30
C VAL A 945 -31.41 -27.54 13.02
N GLY A 946 -30.74 -27.48 11.86
CA GLY A 946 -31.39 -27.45 10.55
C GLY A 946 -32.26 -28.67 10.27
N SER A 947 -31.69 -29.86 10.47
CA SER A 947 -32.41 -31.13 10.27
C SER A 947 -33.61 -31.27 11.23
N TRP A 948 -33.48 -30.83 12.48
CA TRP A 948 -34.62 -30.80 13.40
C TRP A 948 -35.71 -29.83 12.94
N LEU A 949 -35.35 -28.62 12.50
CA LEU A 949 -36.32 -27.62 12.03
C LEU A 949 -37.16 -28.15 10.88
N CYS A 950 -36.52 -28.71 9.84
CA CYS A 950 -37.23 -29.29 8.70
C CYS A 950 -38.11 -30.47 9.14
N ALA A 951 -37.59 -31.39 9.97
CA ALA A 951 -38.33 -32.54 10.47
C ALA A 951 -39.54 -32.14 11.33
N GLU A 952 -39.41 -31.11 12.15
CA GLU A 952 -40.47 -30.64 13.06
C GLU A 952 -41.60 -29.95 12.29
N VAL A 953 -41.26 -29.16 11.25
CA VAL A 953 -42.24 -28.59 10.31
C VAL A 953 -43.04 -29.69 9.60
N ALA A 954 -42.36 -30.68 9.00
CA ALA A 954 -43.02 -31.79 8.31
C ALA A 954 -43.91 -32.61 9.25
N ARG A 955 -43.46 -32.84 10.49
CA ARG A 955 -44.24 -33.57 11.50
C ARG A 955 -45.50 -32.86 11.95
N GLN A 956 -45.41 -31.56 12.24
CA GLN A 956 -46.58 -30.78 12.67
C GLN A 956 -47.55 -30.56 11.51
N ALA A 957 -47.06 -30.43 10.27
CA ALA A 957 -47.89 -30.46 9.07
C ALA A 957 -48.68 -31.78 8.91
N ALA A 958 -48.12 -32.90 9.39
CA ALA A 958 -48.81 -34.19 9.48
C ALA A 958 -49.71 -34.36 10.73
N GLY A 959 -49.94 -33.30 11.52
CA GLY A 959 -50.83 -33.29 12.68
C GLY A 959 -50.24 -33.87 13.98
N ARG A 960 -48.91 -33.94 14.09
CA ARG A 960 -48.22 -34.36 15.33
C ARG A 960 -48.01 -33.18 16.29
N PRO A 961 -47.95 -33.42 17.63
CA PRO A 961 -47.68 -32.35 18.60
C PRO A 961 -46.22 -31.86 18.56
N PRO A 962 -45.96 -30.60 18.97
CA PRO A 962 -44.63 -29.99 18.93
C PRO A 962 -43.65 -30.66 19.88
N ARG A 963 -42.38 -30.78 19.47
CA ARG A 963 -41.26 -31.19 20.33
C ARG A 963 -40.23 -30.06 20.48
N ALA A 964 -39.73 -29.87 21.70
CA ALA A 964 -38.67 -28.92 21.97
C ALA A 964 -37.30 -29.43 21.52
N TRP A 965 -36.42 -28.51 21.12
CA TRP A 965 -35.04 -28.82 20.81
C TRP A 965 -34.27 -29.27 22.07
N VAL A 966 -33.58 -30.41 21.98
CA VAL A 966 -32.70 -30.94 23.05
C VAL A 966 -31.41 -31.45 22.41
N ALA A 967 -30.28 -30.81 22.74
CA ALA A 967 -28.97 -31.03 22.10
C ALA A 967 -28.42 -32.48 22.14
N GLY A 968 -29.01 -33.38 22.95
CA GLY A 968 -28.58 -34.77 23.10
C GLY A 968 -29.52 -35.84 22.54
N GLU A 969 -30.80 -35.54 22.27
CA GLU A 969 -31.74 -36.54 21.74
C GLU A 969 -31.60 -36.70 20.21
N TRP A 970 -31.24 -35.63 19.50
CA TRP A 970 -31.15 -35.62 18.04
C TRP A 970 -29.83 -36.16 17.48
N ALA A 971 -28.76 -36.21 18.29
CA ALA A 971 -27.48 -36.83 17.91
C ALA A 971 -27.52 -38.38 17.90
N LEU A 972 -28.63 -38.98 18.34
CA LEU A 972 -28.88 -40.43 18.33
C LEU A 972 -29.89 -40.87 17.26
N GLU A 973 -30.65 -39.92 16.69
CA GLU A 973 -31.66 -40.16 15.63
C GLU A 973 -31.18 -39.73 14.22
N ALA A 974 -30.20 -38.82 14.12
CA ALA A 974 -29.47 -38.48 12.89
C ALA A 974 -28.30 -39.45 12.66
#